data_AF-A0A6C2YWG4-F1
#
_entry.id   AF-A0A6C2YWG4-F1
#
_cell.length_a   1.000
_cell.length_b   1.000
_cell.length_c   1.000
_cell.angle_alpha   90.00
_cell.angle_beta   90.00
_cell.angle_gamma   90.00
#
_symmetry.space_group_name_H-M   'P 1'
#
loop_
_entity.id
_entity.type
_entity.pdbx_description
1 polymer ?
#
loop_
_entity_poly.entity_id
_entity_poly.type
_entity_poly.pdbx_seq_one_letter_code
_entity_poly.pdbx_strand_id
1 'polypeptide(L)'
;MWSQSLIRRWLARVSQSQSTQQPRRQAPLVGKLETLEDRSVPAMLVYVDDDWVGTTPGADPDAAGPATAFGTDAFATIQAAIDKVSVGGTVIVNDGTYTEAITIPKNLSLLSVNGRATTTIQGLANLNTINVNPGSSGVTIGGVGKGFTIIGTDNNSPGLERAAVYFTGSHSNATIEDNEIRAGGEAGLVTEFGLAISNFVITGNEFSGTTFVGAKAGGSGFGTQFTEANVPRQLVVMGDGGGAVDAKATNVTFTNNVISGTAGGLNASNQEQGNNLVTLDVSNSTISGNTFDGTTTRFGTSLRVRRPGTTITGNIFNSDGLSVATGHLFTQNISQSLADLIADNTFDRAAYVQGQTTGTISNSLINLAAGAPANSVILATAGTFKGDIGVKADVTLQGAPSNASIIEGKVTFFTTADGATLDGFTVNPGVGKQGIYLNANVQGISVLNNIVTANGDEALETEGDVDNLTVSGNLFQGTTTGPLVYINGAASLGMANATSNVVISSNTFAGSVGGGTLLGLESSGGSITDNDFTGTTSYAALEIWASGHTVTGNTITPDGSGTGILISKNANSTGGLVLGLGNFVSGGIEAADGTELTLATDQSIVGNVSVGGKLEVKAAAVIDGDLSFGAMSNFAIDLGTDGKFSPVTVSGSLTIADGAKVGLAGTHVPTAGGKFTLIDAAGPATGNFNVGSPIGALELQQGHATEFNTVQLWADYSDGFQLANIDSAEVPSVLFVTSSPTNESYVPGDKFQIQVRFSERVNVTSVPRLALNNGATAIYTSGSGTNTLTFEYAVDLGQTTASLDYNSSSSLILLGGVFIRGAATPAQSANLTLPAPGTTGSLADTTNISIVAGAPVIQSITTPAGMGLYGPGSDIYIDVGFSSSVFLIGSPVLTTLQGNATYVSGSGTNTLRFVYRVLLASQSQDPLTVTGLALNGGSITNLAGESVVTNSGLFPTAFTGVVVGIPGPSVTGVSVTSPLGTYVNNQQLRIRVTFNETVQLTAGTVGLLLDFNGDNTPDATASLVSGLGTGSLTFNYTVVAPLNVSNIRVLGLSVSGGQLVSVLTGNAATTTFEPVTLQGVSINAPGTLVTGVSRGPFTPIGTYQDGQTIRIRVSFSATMLASGTPRLVLSNGGIATYSSGNGTGTLTFLYVVQPSDLATNDLRVTGFNFANGTLTPAVGNPPLDVSSLGAGITVPGVTIA
;
A
#
# COMPACT_ATOMS: atom_id res chain seq x y z
N MET A 1 -44.85 0.07 -63.70
CA MET A 1 -44.67 -1.24 -64.38
C MET A 1 -43.27 -1.29 -64.97
N TRP A 2 -42.63 -2.48 -64.97
CA TRP A 2 -41.54 -2.97 -65.86
C TRP A 2 -40.61 -1.96 -66.57
N SER A 3 -39.27 -2.07 -66.56
CA SER A 3 -38.33 -3.01 -65.90
C SER A 3 -36.89 -2.43 -65.96
N GLN A 4 -35.92 -3.02 -65.25
CA GLN A 4 -34.51 -2.59 -65.29
C GLN A 4 -33.69 -3.18 -66.48
N SER A 5 -32.40 -2.81 -66.53
CA SER A 5 -31.26 -3.43 -67.24
C SER A 5 -30.89 -2.87 -68.64
N LEU A 6 -29.61 -2.79 -69.04
CA LEU A 6 -28.31 -2.83 -68.31
C LEU A 6 -27.17 -2.24 -69.21
N ILE A 7 -26.07 -1.77 -68.60
CA ILE A 7 -24.67 -1.79 -69.10
C ILE A 7 -24.17 -0.77 -70.17
N ARG A 8 -22.93 -0.30 -69.94
CA ARG A 8 -21.93 0.40 -70.81
C ARG A 8 -22.14 1.89 -71.20
N ARG A 9 -21.49 2.75 -70.39
CA ARG A 9 -20.75 3.95 -70.84
C ARG A 9 -19.66 3.54 -71.87
N TRP A 10 -19.29 4.40 -72.84
CA TRP A 10 -18.02 5.18 -72.87
C TRP A 10 -17.87 6.05 -74.15
N LEU A 11 -17.20 7.21 -74.00
CA LEU A 11 -16.71 8.20 -74.99
C LEU A 11 -17.53 8.60 -76.25
N ALA A 12 -17.86 9.90 -76.30
CA ALA A 12 -18.08 10.73 -77.49
C ALA A 12 -17.76 12.20 -77.10
N ARG A 13 -17.21 13.11 -77.92
CA ARG A 13 -16.90 13.11 -79.37
C ARG A 13 -15.55 13.80 -79.66
N VAL A 14 -14.98 13.47 -80.82
CA VAL A 14 -13.95 14.24 -81.56
C VAL A 14 -14.43 14.36 -83.03
N SER A 15 -13.79 15.20 -83.85
CA SER A 15 -14.01 15.40 -85.30
C SER A 15 -15.28 16.19 -85.67
N GLN A 16 -15.18 17.37 -86.27
CA GLN A 16 -14.81 17.62 -87.68
C GLN A 16 -14.08 18.99 -87.85
N SER A 17 -13.39 19.36 -88.95
CA SER A 17 -12.52 18.63 -89.92
C SER A 17 -12.03 19.60 -91.02
N GLN A 18 -10.70 19.77 -91.21
CA GLN A 18 -10.03 20.21 -92.47
C GLN A 18 -10.40 21.61 -93.09
N SER A 19 -9.60 22.32 -93.90
CA SER A 19 -8.28 22.12 -94.56
C SER A 19 -7.58 23.48 -94.91
N THR A 20 -6.42 23.38 -95.60
CA THR A 20 -5.71 24.39 -96.45
C THR A 20 -4.92 25.57 -95.82
N GLN A 21 -4.10 26.17 -96.68
CA GLN A 21 -3.06 27.20 -96.46
C GLN A 21 -3.11 28.16 -97.69
N GLN A 22 -2.31 29.20 -97.94
CA GLN A 22 -1.00 29.75 -97.47
C GLN A 22 -1.06 31.31 -97.64
N PRO A 23 0.00 32.15 -97.44
CA PRO A 23 1.41 31.90 -97.04
C PRO A 23 1.89 32.77 -95.85
N ARG A 24 3.18 32.67 -95.50
CA ARG A 24 3.87 33.56 -94.55
C ARG A 24 4.41 34.83 -95.24
N ARG A 25 4.41 35.97 -94.53
CA ARG A 25 5.40 37.06 -94.68
C ARG A 25 5.87 37.52 -93.30
N GLN A 26 7.12 37.97 -93.22
CA GLN A 26 7.76 38.36 -91.96
C GLN A 26 7.42 39.81 -91.57
N ALA A 27 7.28 40.03 -90.26
CA ALA A 27 7.50 41.31 -89.60
C ALA A 27 8.66 41.11 -88.59
N PRO A 28 9.49 42.13 -88.32
CA PRO A 28 10.75 41.92 -87.60
C PRO A 28 10.55 41.72 -86.09
N LEU A 29 11.14 40.64 -85.56
CA LEU A 29 11.41 40.51 -84.13
C LEU A 29 12.56 41.46 -83.76
N VAL A 30 12.22 42.68 -83.35
CA VAL A 30 13.12 43.49 -82.53
C VAL A 30 13.09 42.87 -81.14
N GLY A 31 14.20 42.25 -80.73
CA GLY A 31 14.27 41.56 -79.45
C GLY A 31 14.12 42.53 -78.28
N LYS A 32 13.05 42.36 -77.50
CA LYS A 32 13.09 42.76 -76.09
C LYS A 32 13.95 41.71 -75.38
N LEU A 33 15.10 42.14 -74.86
CA LEU A 33 15.93 41.32 -74.01
C LEU A 33 15.25 41.26 -72.63
N GLU A 34 14.52 40.19 -72.35
CA GLU A 34 14.09 39.89 -70.98
C GLU A 34 15.32 39.36 -70.22
N THR A 35 15.63 40.02 -69.10
CA THR A 35 16.84 39.76 -68.31
C THR A 35 16.78 38.38 -67.66
N LEU A 36 17.73 37.51 -68.04
CA LEU A 36 17.83 36.11 -67.56
C LEU A 36 18.20 35.97 -66.07
N GLU A 37 18.31 37.09 -65.35
CA GLU A 37 18.89 37.19 -64.01
C GLU A 37 17.88 36.81 -62.90
N ASP A 38 16.57 36.96 -63.13
CA ASP A 38 15.52 36.57 -62.17
C ASP A 38 15.19 35.06 -62.22
N ARG A 39 16.25 34.24 -62.28
CA ARG A 39 16.20 32.77 -62.18
C ARG A 39 17.14 32.24 -61.09
N SER A 40 17.28 33.01 -60.02
CA SER A 40 17.84 32.51 -58.77
C SER A 40 17.04 31.29 -58.30
N VAL A 41 17.74 30.19 -57.99
CA VAL A 41 17.09 29.02 -57.38
C VAL A 41 16.85 29.37 -55.92
N PRO A 42 15.61 29.33 -55.39
CA PRO A 42 15.33 29.71 -54.01
C PRO A 42 16.15 28.86 -53.04
N ALA A 43 16.82 29.52 -52.09
CA ALA A 43 17.82 28.87 -51.24
C ALA A 43 17.20 27.78 -50.35
N MET A 44 17.95 26.70 -50.13
CA MET A 44 17.58 25.63 -49.19
C MET A 44 17.88 25.99 -47.73
N LEU A 45 18.58 27.10 -47.50
CA LEU A 45 18.94 27.62 -46.19
C LEU A 45 18.84 29.14 -46.26
N VAL A 46 18.13 29.75 -45.31
CA VAL A 46 17.96 31.21 -45.20
C VAL A 46 18.04 31.63 -43.74
N TYR A 47 18.41 32.88 -43.50
CA TYR A 47 18.67 33.47 -42.18
C TYR A 47 17.74 34.65 -41.90
N VAL A 48 17.39 34.85 -40.63
CA VAL A 48 16.51 35.90 -40.13
C VAL A 48 17.12 36.57 -38.91
N ASP A 49 17.12 37.91 -38.90
CA ASP A 49 17.57 38.74 -37.78
C ASP A 49 16.79 40.06 -37.76
N ASP A 50 16.18 40.45 -36.64
CA ASP A 50 15.43 41.70 -36.50
C ASP A 50 16.32 42.96 -36.46
N ASP A 51 17.62 42.85 -36.19
CA ASP A 51 18.57 43.96 -36.35
C ASP A 51 18.86 44.29 -37.84
N TRP A 52 18.51 43.41 -38.79
CA TRP A 52 18.69 43.67 -40.24
C TRP A 52 17.61 44.59 -40.85
N VAL A 53 16.67 45.12 -40.06
CA VAL A 53 15.64 46.05 -40.53
C VAL A 53 16.26 47.30 -41.18
N GLY A 54 15.93 47.52 -42.46
CA GLY A 54 16.45 48.64 -43.26
C GLY A 54 17.67 48.32 -44.12
N THR A 55 18.18 47.08 -44.09
CA THR A 55 19.25 46.61 -44.98
C THR A 55 18.83 46.72 -46.46
N THR A 56 19.77 47.09 -47.32
CA THR A 56 19.52 47.25 -48.76
C THR A 56 19.51 45.88 -49.47
N PRO A 57 18.53 45.58 -50.33
CA PRO A 57 18.52 44.31 -51.07
C PRO A 57 19.81 44.06 -51.87
N GLY A 58 20.35 42.85 -51.78
CA GLY A 58 21.61 42.45 -52.39
C GLY A 58 22.88 42.91 -51.65
N ALA A 59 22.75 43.61 -50.51
CA ALA A 59 23.86 43.80 -49.58
C ALA A 59 24.08 42.55 -48.72
N ASP A 60 25.31 42.35 -48.27
CA ASP A 60 25.71 41.32 -47.31
C ASP A 60 25.53 41.88 -45.87
N PRO A 61 24.61 41.35 -45.06
CA PRO A 61 24.35 41.85 -43.70
C PRO A 61 25.30 41.32 -42.61
N ASP A 62 25.96 40.16 -42.79
CA ASP A 62 26.83 39.56 -41.77
C ASP A 62 28.33 39.57 -42.13
N ALA A 63 28.66 39.98 -43.36
CA ALA A 63 29.96 40.31 -43.96
C ALA A 63 31.01 39.18 -44.07
N ALA A 64 30.92 38.15 -43.23
CA ALA A 64 31.80 36.98 -43.24
C ALA A 64 31.16 35.72 -42.64
N GLY A 65 29.87 35.78 -42.32
CA GLY A 65 29.06 34.65 -41.90
C GLY A 65 28.40 33.96 -43.11
N PRO A 66 27.31 33.22 -42.89
CA PRO A 66 26.66 32.43 -43.94
C PRO A 66 25.52 33.13 -44.68
N ALA A 67 25.12 34.35 -44.30
CA ALA A 67 23.96 35.04 -44.86
C ALA A 67 24.40 36.12 -45.87
N THR A 68 24.54 35.74 -47.15
CA THR A 68 25.39 36.48 -48.12
C THR A 68 24.70 37.59 -48.92
N ALA A 69 23.37 37.63 -48.98
CA ALA A 69 22.61 38.56 -49.80
C ALA A 69 21.19 38.81 -49.26
N PHE A 70 20.99 39.99 -48.66
CA PHE A 70 19.71 40.44 -48.12
C PHE A 70 18.60 40.46 -49.18
N GLY A 71 17.46 39.83 -48.87
CA GLY A 71 16.35 39.59 -49.80
C GLY A 71 16.47 38.32 -50.64
N THR A 72 17.57 37.56 -50.54
CA THR A 72 17.81 36.27 -51.23
C THR A 72 18.01 35.12 -50.26
N ASP A 73 19.00 35.22 -49.36
CA ASP A 73 19.26 34.24 -48.29
C ASP A 73 19.19 34.85 -46.88
N ALA A 74 19.13 36.18 -46.75
CA ALA A 74 19.09 36.90 -45.48
C ALA A 74 17.87 37.85 -45.39
N PHE A 75 17.17 37.91 -44.25
CA PHE A 75 15.88 38.59 -44.10
C PHE A 75 15.68 39.24 -42.73
N ALA A 76 14.92 40.34 -42.68
CA ALA A 76 14.62 41.05 -41.42
C ALA A 76 13.32 40.60 -40.71
N THR A 77 12.60 39.62 -41.28
CA THR A 77 11.34 39.07 -40.73
C THR A 77 11.20 37.60 -41.11
N ILE A 78 10.56 36.82 -40.24
CA ILE A 78 10.38 35.38 -40.41
C ILE A 78 9.47 35.09 -41.61
N GLN A 79 8.40 35.86 -41.82
CA GLN A 79 7.53 35.65 -42.99
C GLN A 79 8.26 35.86 -44.32
N ALA A 80 9.14 36.86 -44.44
CA ALA A 80 9.86 37.14 -45.69
C ALA A 80 10.82 35.99 -46.06
N ALA A 81 11.47 35.39 -45.05
CA ALA A 81 12.28 34.19 -45.24
C ALA A 81 11.42 32.97 -45.62
N ILE A 82 10.29 32.76 -44.96
CA ILE A 82 9.33 31.69 -45.29
C ILE A 82 8.81 31.84 -46.72
N ASP A 83 8.49 33.05 -47.19
CA ASP A 83 8.04 33.26 -48.57
C ASP A 83 9.13 32.82 -49.58
N LYS A 84 10.40 33.11 -49.30
CA LYS A 84 11.54 32.92 -50.21
C LYS A 84 12.22 31.54 -50.16
N VAL A 85 12.23 30.84 -49.03
CA VAL A 85 12.92 29.56 -48.87
C VAL A 85 12.38 28.47 -49.82
N SER A 86 13.25 27.56 -50.27
CA SER A 86 12.83 26.38 -51.04
C SER A 86 11.89 25.46 -50.25
N VAL A 87 11.05 24.69 -50.95
CA VAL A 87 10.22 23.64 -50.31
C VAL A 87 11.14 22.55 -49.75
N GLY A 88 11.02 22.28 -48.45
CA GLY A 88 11.92 21.41 -47.70
C GLY A 88 13.22 22.08 -47.23
N GLY A 89 13.37 23.39 -47.43
CA GLY A 89 14.49 24.17 -46.93
C GLY A 89 14.34 24.58 -45.46
N THR A 90 15.38 25.23 -44.93
CA THR A 90 15.48 25.64 -43.52
C THR A 90 15.53 27.16 -43.38
N VAL A 91 14.76 27.69 -42.44
CA VAL A 91 14.81 29.08 -41.96
C VAL A 91 15.49 29.06 -40.60
N ILE A 92 16.64 29.71 -40.48
CA ILE A 92 17.37 29.93 -39.22
C ILE A 92 17.04 31.34 -38.73
N VAL A 93 16.73 31.49 -37.45
CA VAL A 93 16.33 32.75 -36.80
C VAL A 93 17.28 33.05 -35.64
N ASN A 94 17.87 34.24 -35.63
CA ASN A 94 18.77 34.70 -34.59
C ASN A 94 18.02 35.04 -33.27
N ASP A 95 18.73 35.56 -32.27
CA ASP A 95 18.09 36.03 -31.03
C ASP A 95 17.33 37.34 -31.31
N GLY A 96 16.12 37.51 -30.77
CA GLY A 96 15.22 38.57 -31.22
C GLY A 96 13.78 38.45 -30.74
N THR A 97 12.94 39.44 -31.05
CA THR A 97 11.49 39.47 -30.72
C THR A 97 10.63 39.79 -31.93
N TYR A 98 10.38 38.75 -32.72
CA TYR A 98 9.67 38.79 -34.00
C TYR A 98 8.16 38.97 -33.76
N THR A 99 7.68 40.21 -33.88
CA THR A 99 6.27 40.57 -33.68
C THR A 99 5.48 40.41 -34.99
N GLU A 100 5.06 39.17 -35.28
CA GLU A 100 4.54 38.75 -36.58
C GLU A 100 3.27 37.88 -36.45
N ALA A 101 2.63 37.58 -37.58
CA ALA A 101 1.63 36.53 -37.72
C ALA A 101 2.04 35.63 -38.88
N ILE A 102 2.72 34.53 -38.56
CA ILE A 102 3.43 33.71 -39.52
C ILE A 102 2.45 32.75 -40.22
N THR A 103 2.61 32.60 -41.53
CA THR A 103 1.89 31.65 -42.38
C THR A 103 2.88 30.73 -43.08
N ILE A 104 2.77 29.41 -42.84
CA ILE A 104 3.61 28.36 -43.44
C ILE A 104 2.80 27.63 -44.53
N PRO A 105 3.03 27.89 -45.83
CA PRO A 105 2.28 27.29 -46.94
C PRO A 105 2.93 26.04 -47.54
N LYS A 106 4.08 25.59 -47.01
CA LYS A 106 4.94 24.57 -47.61
C LYS A 106 5.77 23.87 -46.54
N ASN A 107 6.26 22.67 -46.83
CA ASN A 107 7.25 21.98 -45.99
C ASN A 107 8.50 22.86 -45.83
N LEU A 108 8.98 23.01 -44.59
CA LEU A 108 10.20 23.70 -44.21
C LEU A 108 10.57 23.35 -42.76
N SER A 109 11.80 23.65 -42.36
CA SER A 109 12.20 23.68 -40.94
C SER A 109 12.38 25.13 -40.49
N LEU A 110 11.71 25.53 -39.42
CA LEU A 110 11.85 26.84 -38.77
C LEU A 110 12.62 26.65 -37.46
N LEU A 111 13.86 27.13 -37.40
CA LEU A 111 14.84 26.86 -36.34
C LEU A 111 15.37 28.16 -35.73
N SER A 112 15.66 28.16 -34.43
CA SER A 112 16.30 29.28 -33.71
C SER A 112 17.79 29.00 -33.48
N VAL A 113 18.64 30.02 -33.33
CA VAL A 113 20.07 29.82 -33.09
C VAL A 113 20.37 29.40 -31.65
N ASN A 114 20.01 30.23 -30.65
CA ASN A 114 20.32 29.96 -29.23
C ASN A 114 19.12 29.49 -28.39
N GLY A 115 17.92 29.40 -28.98
CA GLY A 115 16.76 28.71 -28.42
C GLY A 115 15.74 29.60 -27.73
N ARG A 116 14.74 28.97 -27.10
CA ARG A 116 13.53 29.67 -26.62
C ARG A 116 13.78 30.77 -25.58
N ALA A 117 14.89 30.71 -24.87
CA ALA A 117 15.28 31.72 -23.88
C ALA A 117 15.66 33.08 -24.50
N THR A 118 15.97 33.13 -25.80
CA THR A 118 16.46 34.33 -26.50
C THR A 118 15.74 34.63 -27.82
N THR A 119 15.13 33.64 -28.47
CA THR A 119 14.32 33.83 -29.69
C THR A 119 12.82 33.77 -29.38
N THR A 120 12.14 34.92 -29.44
CA THR A 120 10.69 35.05 -29.19
C THR A 120 9.91 35.35 -30.47
N ILE A 121 8.81 34.64 -30.70
CA ILE A 121 7.80 34.94 -31.73
C ILE A 121 6.55 35.47 -31.01
N GLN A 122 6.30 36.77 -31.14
CA GLN A 122 5.18 37.45 -30.49
C GLN A 122 4.03 37.62 -31.48
N GLY A 123 2.88 36.98 -31.20
CA GLY A 123 1.70 37.08 -32.06
C GLY A 123 1.14 38.49 -32.17
N LEU A 124 0.63 38.82 -33.36
CA LEU A 124 -0.20 40.00 -33.61
C LEU A 124 -1.65 39.77 -33.15
N ALA A 125 -2.21 40.76 -32.47
CA ALA A 125 -3.57 40.69 -31.91
C ALA A 125 -4.63 40.36 -32.97
N ASN A 126 -5.56 39.44 -32.64
CA ASN A 126 -6.60 38.91 -33.54
C ASN A 126 -6.05 38.09 -34.73
N LEU A 127 -4.86 37.48 -34.61
CA LEU A 127 -4.32 36.51 -35.56
C LEU A 127 -3.80 35.25 -34.83
N ASN A 128 -3.52 34.18 -35.58
CA ASN A 128 -2.72 33.06 -35.07
C ASN A 128 -1.25 33.47 -35.13
N THR A 129 -0.43 33.10 -34.13
CA THR A 129 0.99 33.47 -34.11
C THR A 129 1.77 32.70 -35.18
N ILE A 130 1.52 31.40 -35.30
CA ILE A 130 1.93 30.57 -36.45
C ILE A 130 0.69 29.82 -36.98
N ASN A 131 0.38 30.01 -38.26
CA ASN A 131 -0.62 29.25 -39.00
C ASN A 131 0.05 28.35 -40.04
N VAL A 132 -0.14 27.05 -39.93
CA VAL A 132 0.36 26.06 -40.90
C VAL A 132 -0.79 25.70 -41.84
N ASN A 133 -0.64 25.98 -43.13
CA ASN A 133 -1.72 25.89 -44.12
C ASN A 133 -1.86 24.48 -44.74
N PRO A 134 -3.06 24.15 -45.28
CA PRO A 134 -3.29 22.86 -45.92
C PRO A 134 -2.31 22.61 -47.09
N GLY A 135 -1.77 21.39 -47.16
CA GLY A 135 -0.81 20.99 -48.20
C GLY A 135 0.64 20.94 -47.75
N SER A 136 0.96 21.41 -46.54
CA SER A 136 2.24 21.15 -45.88
C SER A 136 2.14 19.89 -44.99
N SER A 137 3.10 18.98 -45.13
CA SER A 137 3.10 17.63 -44.54
C SER A 137 4.53 17.15 -44.23
N GLY A 138 5.28 18.03 -43.58
CA GLY A 138 6.71 17.91 -43.28
C GLY A 138 7.22 19.29 -42.85
N VAL A 139 6.67 19.79 -41.75
CA VAL A 139 7.02 21.10 -41.17
C VAL A 139 7.63 20.86 -39.80
N THR A 140 8.82 21.42 -39.58
CA THR A 140 9.51 21.39 -38.27
C THR A 140 9.47 22.78 -37.66
N ILE A 141 9.11 22.89 -36.38
CA ILE A 141 9.13 24.13 -35.60
C ILE A 141 9.95 23.90 -34.33
N GLY A 142 11.10 24.57 -34.25
CA GLY A 142 12.11 24.36 -33.21
C GLY A 142 13.11 23.24 -33.55
N GLY A 143 14.11 23.05 -32.68
CA GLY A 143 15.24 22.10 -32.86
C GLY A 143 16.01 22.24 -34.19
N VAL A 144 17.08 23.02 -34.32
CA VAL A 144 18.24 23.20 -33.43
C VAL A 144 18.72 24.65 -33.57
N GLY A 145 19.08 25.38 -32.51
CA GLY A 145 19.33 24.98 -31.12
C GLY A 145 18.23 25.36 -30.12
N LYS A 146 17.21 24.49 -29.99
CA LYS A 146 16.22 24.46 -28.90
C LYS A 146 15.11 25.51 -28.91
N GLY A 147 14.43 25.63 -30.05
CA GLY A 147 13.03 26.12 -30.11
C GLY A 147 12.82 27.61 -29.89
N PHE A 148 11.56 28.01 -29.83
CA PHE A 148 11.13 29.41 -29.71
C PHE A 148 10.22 29.59 -28.49
N THR A 149 10.18 30.78 -27.91
CA THR A 149 9.02 31.20 -27.09
C THR A 149 7.97 31.79 -28.03
N ILE A 150 6.88 31.06 -28.26
CA ILE A 150 5.81 31.38 -29.21
C ILE A 150 4.59 31.84 -28.43
N ILE A 151 4.24 33.12 -28.53
CA ILE A 151 3.25 33.77 -27.67
C ILE A 151 1.95 33.99 -28.46
N GLY A 152 0.88 33.31 -28.06
CA GLY A 152 -0.47 33.51 -28.60
C GLY A 152 -1.12 34.82 -28.15
N THR A 153 -2.22 35.20 -28.80
CA THR A 153 -3.02 36.39 -28.42
C THR A 153 -4.51 36.12 -28.44
N ASP A 154 -5.25 36.71 -27.51
CA ASP A 154 -6.71 36.79 -27.56
C ASP A 154 -7.22 37.49 -28.83
N ASN A 155 -8.39 37.07 -29.28
CA ASN A 155 -9.14 37.67 -30.36
C ASN A 155 -10.48 38.29 -29.89
N ASN A 156 -10.87 38.08 -28.62
CA ASN A 156 -12.11 38.55 -27.99
C ASN A 156 -13.38 38.27 -28.83
N SER A 157 -13.35 37.24 -29.66
CA SER A 157 -14.34 36.90 -30.69
C SER A 157 -14.87 35.48 -30.45
N PRO A 158 -16.01 35.31 -29.75
CA PRO A 158 -16.57 33.99 -29.51
C PRO A 158 -16.83 33.23 -30.81
N GLY A 159 -16.53 31.93 -30.80
CA GLY A 159 -16.72 31.06 -31.97
C GLY A 159 -15.56 31.07 -32.99
N LEU A 160 -14.54 31.91 -32.80
CA LEU A 160 -13.27 31.78 -33.53
C LEU A 160 -12.23 31.13 -32.63
N GLU A 161 -11.91 29.87 -32.91
CA GLU A 161 -10.76 29.17 -32.33
C GLU A 161 -9.46 29.74 -32.89
N ARG A 162 -8.49 30.04 -32.02
CA ARG A 162 -7.12 30.41 -32.40
C ARG A 162 -6.10 29.74 -31.50
N ALA A 163 -4.85 29.82 -31.90
CA ALA A 163 -3.73 29.29 -31.12
C ALA A 163 -2.44 30.08 -31.35
N ALA A 164 -1.46 29.88 -30.46
CA ALA A 164 -0.08 30.25 -30.73
C ALA A 164 0.48 29.44 -31.92
N VAL A 165 0.12 28.15 -32.03
CA VAL A 165 0.39 27.32 -33.22
C VAL A 165 -0.88 26.61 -33.67
N TYR A 166 -1.35 26.88 -34.90
CA TYR A 166 -2.56 26.27 -35.48
C TYR A 166 -2.21 25.58 -36.82
N PHE A 167 -2.44 24.27 -36.89
CA PHE A 167 -2.47 23.48 -38.12
C PHE A 167 -3.88 23.46 -38.74
N THR A 168 -4.07 24.13 -39.88
CA THR A 168 -5.35 24.23 -40.60
C THR A 168 -5.40 23.28 -41.80
N GLY A 169 -6.45 22.46 -41.87
CA GLY A 169 -6.60 21.35 -42.81
C GLY A 169 -6.00 20.03 -42.30
N SER A 170 -5.85 19.08 -43.24
CA SER A 170 -5.19 17.80 -42.96
C SER A 170 -3.68 17.87 -43.20
N HIS A 171 -2.91 17.24 -42.32
CA HIS A 171 -1.44 17.30 -42.30
C HIS A 171 -0.80 15.95 -41.98
N SER A 172 0.51 15.82 -42.20
CA SER A 172 1.29 14.70 -41.70
C SER A 172 2.75 15.07 -41.43
N ASN A 173 3.49 14.22 -40.70
CA ASN A 173 4.93 14.30 -40.47
C ASN A 173 5.42 15.67 -39.93
N ALA A 174 4.60 16.36 -39.14
CA ALA A 174 4.99 17.61 -38.51
C ALA A 174 5.77 17.36 -37.22
N THR A 175 6.82 18.13 -36.99
CA THR A 175 7.64 18.09 -35.77
C THR A 175 7.55 19.42 -35.06
N ILE A 176 7.28 19.40 -33.75
CA ILE A 176 7.27 20.58 -32.89
C ILE A 176 8.15 20.23 -31.69
N GLU A 177 9.33 20.84 -31.59
CA GLU A 177 10.31 20.45 -30.58
C GLU A 177 11.05 21.58 -29.86
N ASP A 178 11.28 21.39 -28.57
CA ASP A 178 11.99 22.29 -27.65
C ASP A 178 11.41 23.72 -27.47
N ASN A 179 10.18 24.00 -27.91
CA ASN A 179 9.56 25.34 -27.82
C ASN A 179 8.92 25.63 -26.45
N GLU A 180 8.71 26.90 -26.09
CA GLU A 180 7.64 27.31 -25.16
C GLU A 180 6.46 27.78 -26.02
N ILE A 181 5.32 27.13 -25.91
CA ILE A 181 4.09 27.47 -26.63
C ILE A 181 3.13 28.08 -25.60
N ARG A 182 3.14 29.41 -25.51
CA ARG A 182 2.46 30.18 -24.46
C ARG A 182 1.08 30.65 -24.90
N ALA A 183 0.04 30.17 -24.22
CA ALA A 183 -1.32 30.67 -24.36
C ALA A 183 -1.47 32.11 -23.85
N GLY A 184 -2.16 32.95 -24.62
CA GLY A 184 -2.37 34.38 -24.33
C GLY A 184 -3.83 34.81 -24.43
N GLY A 185 -4.75 33.98 -23.94
CA GLY A 185 -6.21 34.13 -24.07
C GLY A 185 -6.89 33.11 -24.98
N GLU A 186 -6.10 32.35 -25.73
CA GLU A 186 -6.50 31.33 -26.69
C GLU A 186 -5.81 30.00 -26.38
N ALA A 187 -5.95 28.98 -27.24
CA ALA A 187 -5.19 27.74 -27.09
C ALA A 187 -3.66 27.97 -27.31
N GLY A 188 -2.85 27.03 -26.83
CA GLY A 188 -1.42 26.97 -27.17
C GLY A 188 -1.21 26.33 -28.54
N LEU A 189 -1.66 25.08 -28.70
CA LEU A 189 -1.48 24.28 -29.92
C LEU A 189 -2.78 23.60 -30.36
N VAL A 190 -3.19 23.78 -31.62
CA VAL A 190 -4.44 23.24 -32.19
C VAL A 190 -4.20 22.60 -33.56
N THR A 191 -4.87 21.46 -33.79
CA THR A 191 -5.13 20.92 -35.14
C THR A 191 -6.63 21.02 -35.45
N GLU A 192 -7.01 21.41 -36.66
CA GLU A 192 -8.41 21.66 -37.02
C GLU A 192 -9.35 20.45 -36.75
N PHE A 193 -10.49 20.72 -36.10
CA PHE A 193 -11.42 19.69 -35.64
C PHE A 193 -11.99 18.85 -36.80
N GLY A 194 -11.88 17.52 -36.69
CA GLY A 194 -12.43 16.58 -37.66
C GLY A 194 -11.58 16.35 -38.91
N LEU A 195 -10.40 16.96 -39.01
CA LEU A 195 -9.42 16.76 -40.10
C LEU A 195 -8.45 15.62 -39.77
N ALA A 196 -7.67 15.16 -40.76
CA ALA A 196 -6.74 14.05 -40.58
C ALA A 196 -5.33 14.55 -40.25
N ILE A 197 -4.73 14.03 -39.18
CA ILE A 197 -3.31 14.23 -38.84
C ILE A 197 -2.60 12.88 -38.71
N SER A 198 -1.36 12.77 -39.19
CA SER A 198 -0.57 11.55 -39.02
C SER A 198 0.93 11.76 -38.82
N ASN A 199 1.57 10.90 -38.03
CA ASN A 199 3.03 10.89 -37.80
C ASN A 199 3.56 12.20 -37.18
N PHE A 200 2.79 12.85 -36.30
CA PHE A 200 3.20 14.09 -35.63
C PHE A 200 4.15 13.77 -34.46
N VAL A 201 5.22 14.56 -34.29
CA VAL A 201 6.18 14.45 -33.19
C VAL A 201 6.19 15.74 -32.39
N ILE A 202 5.84 15.67 -31.11
CA ILE A 202 5.68 16.79 -30.18
C ILE A 202 6.56 16.49 -28.97
N THR A 203 7.77 17.07 -28.89
CA THR A 203 8.75 16.68 -27.87
C THR A 203 9.55 17.82 -27.23
N GLY A 204 9.82 17.76 -25.93
CA GLY A 204 10.65 18.76 -25.22
C GLY A 204 10.03 20.16 -25.07
N ASN A 205 8.77 20.33 -25.53
CA ASN A 205 8.09 21.62 -25.47
C ASN A 205 7.56 21.90 -24.06
N GLU A 206 7.36 23.17 -23.77
CA GLU A 206 6.62 23.64 -22.61
C GLU A 206 5.33 24.33 -23.07
N PHE A 207 4.19 23.87 -22.58
CA PHE A 207 2.88 24.47 -22.85
C PHE A 207 2.48 25.32 -21.64
N SER A 208 2.62 26.64 -21.77
CA SER A 208 2.52 27.62 -20.68
C SER A 208 1.40 28.65 -20.91
N GLY A 209 1.27 29.63 -20.02
CA GLY A 209 0.33 30.76 -20.17
C GLY A 209 -1.11 30.43 -19.80
N THR A 210 -2.08 31.22 -20.28
CA THR A 210 -3.49 31.13 -19.87
C THR A 210 -4.42 31.12 -21.08
N THR A 211 -5.40 30.22 -21.10
CA THR A 211 -6.35 30.05 -22.23
C THR A 211 -7.60 30.95 -22.16
N PHE A 212 -7.49 32.01 -21.36
CA PHE A 212 -8.42 33.13 -21.17
C PHE A 212 -7.62 34.35 -20.66
N VAL A 213 -8.18 35.56 -20.73
CA VAL A 213 -7.55 36.81 -20.33
C VAL A 213 -8.05 37.34 -18.97
N GLY A 214 -7.12 37.94 -18.22
CA GLY A 214 -7.40 38.53 -16.90
C GLY A 214 -7.50 37.51 -15.76
N ALA A 215 -7.71 38.01 -14.55
CA ALA A 215 -7.68 37.19 -13.32
C ALA A 215 -8.94 36.34 -13.06
N LYS A 216 -9.93 36.36 -13.96
CA LYS A 216 -11.19 35.62 -13.83
C LYS A 216 -11.69 35.13 -15.19
N ALA A 217 -12.14 33.89 -15.21
CA ALA A 217 -12.68 33.23 -16.40
C ALA A 217 -14.05 33.81 -16.82
N GLY A 218 -14.33 33.79 -18.12
CA GLY A 218 -15.65 34.09 -18.68
C GLY A 218 -16.64 32.92 -18.58
N GLY A 219 -17.92 33.26 -18.68
CA GLY A 219 -19.00 32.33 -18.96
C GLY A 219 -19.42 31.35 -17.85
N SER A 220 -20.18 30.34 -18.29
CA SER A 220 -20.88 29.36 -17.44
C SER A 220 -20.53 27.89 -17.74
N GLY A 221 -19.49 27.64 -18.53
CA GLY A 221 -18.87 26.32 -18.75
C GLY A 221 -18.25 26.20 -20.13
N PHE A 222 -17.36 25.22 -20.35
CA PHE A 222 -16.64 25.08 -21.64
C PHE A 222 -17.56 24.99 -22.87
N GLY A 223 -18.80 24.54 -22.72
CA GLY A 223 -19.80 24.54 -23.81
C GLY A 223 -20.13 25.93 -24.37
N THR A 224 -19.87 27.01 -23.62
CA THR A 224 -20.07 28.39 -24.08
C THR A 224 -18.85 29.00 -24.80
N GLN A 225 -17.74 28.26 -24.94
CA GLN A 225 -16.51 28.76 -25.59
C GLN A 225 -16.67 29.20 -27.06
N PHE A 226 -17.77 28.79 -27.70
CA PHE A 226 -18.13 29.17 -29.07
C PHE A 226 -19.16 30.30 -29.17
N THR A 227 -19.66 30.82 -28.03
CA THR A 227 -20.76 31.79 -27.98
C THR A 227 -20.51 32.96 -27.01
N GLU A 228 -19.65 32.77 -26.00
CA GLU A 228 -19.28 33.77 -25.00
C GLU A 228 -17.78 34.06 -25.07
N ALA A 229 -17.40 35.34 -24.95
CA ALA A 229 -16.00 35.73 -24.95
C ALA A 229 -15.30 35.33 -23.64
N ASN A 230 -13.98 35.20 -23.70
CA ASN A 230 -13.10 34.96 -22.54
C ASN A 230 -13.36 33.65 -21.76
N VAL A 231 -13.98 32.64 -22.37
CA VAL A 231 -14.19 31.32 -21.76
C VAL A 231 -12.90 30.49 -21.85
N PRO A 232 -12.47 29.79 -20.78
CA PRO A 232 -11.25 28.97 -20.80
C PRO A 232 -11.28 27.91 -21.91
N ARG A 233 -10.31 27.99 -22.83
CA ARG A 233 -10.11 27.00 -23.90
C ARG A 233 -9.18 25.87 -23.45
N GLN A 234 -9.06 24.83 -24.28
CA GLN A 234 -8.05 23.79 -24.05
C GLN A 234 -6.67 24.30 -24.43
N LEU A 235 -5.64 23.92 -23.68
CA LEU A 235 -4.27 24.41 -23.91
C LEU A 235 -3.61 23.70 -25.10
N VAL A 236 -3.84 22.39 -25.25
CA VAL A 236 -3.44 21.59 -26.43
C VAL A 236 -4.61 20.75 -26.91
N VAL A 237 -4.92 20.83 -28.21
CA VAL A 237 -5.96 20.03 -28.87
C VAL A 237 -5.38 19.39 -30.12
N MET A 238 -5.36 18.05 -30.17
CA MET A 238 -5.00 17.31 -31.38
C MET A 238 -5.99 16.20 -31.69
N GLY A 239 -6.29 16.04 -32.98
CA GLY A 239 -7.05 14.92 -33.54
C GLY A 239 -8.41 15.29 -34.12
N ASP A 240 -9.12 14.29 -34.65
CA ASP A 240 -10.40 14.48 -35.34
C ASP A 240 -11.62 14.57 -34.40
N GLY A 241 -11.39 14.49 -33.08
CA GLY A 241 -12.40 14.70 -32.05
C GLY A 241 -13.33 13.52 -31.82
N GLY A 242 -14.02 13.49 -30.68
CA GLY A 242 -15.03 12.47 -30.35
C GLY A 242 -14.45 11.10 -29.95
N GLY A 243 -15.33 10.24 -29.42
CA GLY A 243 -14.98 8.92 -28.86
C GLY A 243 -15.32 7.72 -29.75
N ALA A 244 -15.42 7.92 -31.07
CA ALA A 244 -15.67 6.84 -32.03
C ALA A 244 -14.39 6.04 -32.33
N VAL A 245 -14.52 4.82 -32.86
CA VAL A 245 -13.38 3.94 -33.14
C VAL A 245 -12.68 4.22 -34.48
N ASP A 246 -13.38 4.85 -35.42
CA ASP A 246 -12.86 5.31 -36.71
C ASP A 246 -12.13 6.65 -36.56
N ALA A 247 -10.85 6.59 -36.20
CA ALA A 247 -10.00 7.77 -36.08
C ALA A 247 -9.37 8.15 -37.43
N LYS A 248 -9.57 9.41 -37.83
CA LYS A 248 -8.81 10.02 -38.95
C LYS A 248 -7.42 10.46 -38.49
N ALA A 249 -7.28 10.78 -37.21
CA ALA A 249 -6.02 11.12 -36.58
C ALA A 249 -5.30 9.87 -36.05
N THR A 250 -4.01 9.72 -36.38
CA THR A 250 -3.23 8.55 -35.96
C THR A 250 -1.74 8.86 -35.74
N ASN A 251 -1.06 8.06 -34.92
CA ASN A 251 0.39 8.11 -34.72
C ASN A 251 0.91 9.50 -34.33
N VAL A 252 0.47 10.02 -33.18
CA VAL A 252 1.13 11.15 -32.49
C VAL A 252 2.14 10.60 -31.49
N THR A 253 3.37 11.11 -31.53
CA THR A 253 4.34 10.97 -30.44
C THR A 253 4.31 12.26 -29.64
N PHE A 254 3.86 12.21 -28.39
CA PHE A 254 3.77 13.35 -27.47
C PHE A 254 4.61 13.04 -26.23
N THR A 255 5.87 13.51 -26.19
CA THR A 255 6.87 13.00 -25.24
C THR A 255 7.73 14.07 -24.61
N ASN A 256 8.13 13.89 -23.35
CA ASN A 256 9.06 14.79 -22.65
C ASN A 256 8.61 16.27 -22.62
N ASN A 257 7.32 16.56 -22.78
CA ASN A 257 6.79 17.93 -22.72
C ASN A 257 6.43 18.32 -21.27
N VAL A 258 6.57 19.60 -20.94
CA VAL A 258 6.04 20.20 -19.70
C VAL A 258 4.71 20.88 -20.03
N ILE A 259 3.70 20.71 -19.17
CA ILE A 259 2.38 21.32 -19.32
C ILE A 259 2.14 22.12 -18.04
N SER A 260 2.47 23.42 -18.07
CA SER A 260 2.45 24.35 -16.94
C SER A 260 1.35 25.42 -17.04
N GLY A 261 0.67 25.53 -18.19
CA GLY A 261 -0.35 26.55 -18.44
C GLY A 261 -1.68 26.35 -17.69
N THR A 262 -2.56 27.35 -17.81
CA THR A 262 -3.83 27.47 -17.08
C THR A 262 -5.02 27.38 -18.05
N ALA A 263 -5.84 26.32 -17.91
CA ALA A 263 -7.06 26.07 -18.66
C ALA A 263 -8.35 26.14 -17.81
N GLY A 264 -8.29 26.74 -16.61
CA GLY A 264 -9.46 26.98 -15.78
C GLY A 264 -9.22 27.99 -14.65
N GLY A 265 -10.30 28.39 -13.98
CA GLY A 265 -10.29 29.36 -12.88
C GLY A 265 -11.71 29.79 -12.47
N LEU A 266 -11.81 30.71 -11.50
CA LEU A 266 -13.10 31.23 -11.03
C LEU A 266 -13.63 32.33 -11.98
N ASN A 267 -14.94 32.32 -12.25
CA ASN A 267 -15.61 33.40 -12.97
C ASN A 267 -15.96 34.60 -12.07
N ALA A 268 -16.60 35.62 -12.64
CA ALA A 268 -17.12 36.79 -11.92
C ALA A 268 -17.87 36.42 -10.63
N SER A 269 -18.75 35.42 -10.71
CA SER A 269 -19.62 34.90 -9.64
C SER A 269 -18.94 33.91 -8.67
N ASN A 270 -17.61 33.78 -8.71
CA ASN A 270 -16.82 32.80 -7.93
C ASN A 270 -17.18 31.33 -8.22
N GLN A 271 -17.66 31.01 -9.42
CA GLN A 271 -17.92 29.64 -9.86
C GLN A 271 -16.76 29.14 -10.72
N GLU A 272 -16.31 27.90 -10.53
CA GLU A 272 -15.26 27.29 -11.34
C GLU A 272 -15.69 27.15 -12.81
N GLN A 273 -14.80 27.56 -13.72
CA GLN A 273 -14.91 27.35 -15.16
C GLN A 273 -13.59 26.78 -15.66
N GLY A 274 -13.62 25.65 -16.37
CA GLY A 274 -12.40 25.00 -16.82
C GLY A 274 -12.61 24.05 -17.97
N ASN A 275 -11.49 23.69 -18.58
CA ASN A 275 -11.34 22.89 -19.78
C ASN A 275 -10.08 22.03 -19.65
N ASN A 276 -9.85 21.10 -20.56
CA ASN A 276 -8.68 20.22 -20.47
C ASN A 276 -7.38 20.97 -20.76
N LEU A 277 -6.30 20.62 -20.04
CA LEU A 277 -4.96 21.07 -20.45
C LEU A 277 -4.60 20.42 -21.79
N VAL A 278 -4.65 19.09 -21.88
CA VAL A 278 -4.35 18.36 -23.13
C VAL A 278 -5.49 17.43 -23.54
N THR A 279 -5.90 17.50 -24.82
CA THR A 279 -6.71 16.47 -25.48
C THR A 279 -5.97 15.89 -26.67
N LEU A 280 -5.78 14.57 -26.67
CA LEU A 280 -5.25 13.79 -27.79
C LEU A 280 -6.32 12.77 -28.22
N ASP A 281 -7.24 13.21 -29.08
CA ASP A 281 -8.23 12.33 -29.72
C ASP A 281 -7.60 11.65 -30.95
N VAL A 282 -6.48 10.94 -30.73
CA VAL A 282 -5.59 10.42 -31.78
C VAL A 282 -5.27 8.94 -31.54
N SER A 283 -5.49 8.09 -32.54
CA SER A 283 -5.21 6.64 -32.45
C SER A 283 -3.71 6.33 -32.53
N ASN A 284 -3.30 5.14 -32.06
CA ASN A 284 -1.92 4.64 -32.18
C ASN A 284 -0.84 5.59 -31.62
N SER A 285 -1.15 6.38 -30.59
CA SER A 285 -0.25 7.42 -30.09
C SER A 285 0.72 6.92 -29.00
N THR A 286 1.88 7.56 -28.85
CA THR A 286 2.82 7.33 -27.75
C THR A 286 2.86 8.57 -26.86
N ILE A 287 2.49 8.44 -25.59
CA ILE A 287 2.43 9.54 -24.63
C ILE A 287 3.34 9.19 -23.43
N SER A 288 4.55 9.74 -23.38
CA SER A 288 5.54 9.34 -22.36
C SER A 288 6.57 10.40 -21.96
N GLY A 289 6.94 10.44 -20.68
CA GLY A 289 7.93 11.39 -20.14
C GLY A 289 7.40 12.81 -19.92
N ASN A 290 6.10 13.05 -20.13
CA ASN A 290 5.53 14.39 -19.97
C ASN A 290 5.25 14.71 -18.50
N THR A 291 5.35 15.98 -18.12
CA THR A 291 5.00 16.48 -16.77
C THR A 291 3.78 17.38 -16.85
N PHE A 292 2.72 17.01 -16.14
CA PHE A 292 1.46 17.76 -16.05
C PHE A 292 1.38 18.49 -14.71
N ASP A 293 1.64 19.79 -14.75
CA ASP A 293 1.75 20.70 -13.59
C ASP A 293 0.81 21.92 -13.70
N GLY A 294 0.06 22.02 -14.81
CA GLY A 294 -0.81 23.14 -15.14
C GLY A 294 -2.11 23.19 -14.34
N THR A 295 -2.79 24.33 -14.44
CA THR A 295 -4.00 24.63 -13.65
C THR A 295 -5.29 24.38 -14.43
N THR A 296 -6.24 23.62 -13.87
CA THR A 296 -7.62 23.55 -14.38
C THR A 296 -8.63 23.23 -13.28
N THR A 297 -9.92 23.49 -13.56
CA THR A 297 -11.01 23.44 -12.59
C THR A 297 -12.29 22.82 -13.18
N ARG A 298 -13.32 22.65 -12.35
CA ARG A 298 -14.66 22.16 -12.67
C ARG A 298 -14.72 20.74 -13.22
N PHE A 299 -14.47 20.56 -14.52
CA PHE A 299 -14.56 19.28 -15.24
C PHE A 299 -13.39 19.08 -16.22
N GLY A 300 -12.37 19.95 -16.17
CA GLY A 300 -11.15 19.77 -16.96
C GLY A 300 -10.34 18.56 -16.45
N THR A 301 -9.57 17.95 -17.35
CA THR A 301 -8.49 17.04 -16.98
C THR A 301 -7.13 17.50 -17.49
N SER A 302 -6.05 17.06 -16.83
CA SER A 302 -4.69 17.34 -17.31
C SER A 302 -4.43 16.69 -18.66
N LEU A 303 -4.90 15.45 -18.84
CA LEU A 303 -4.88 14.72 -20.10
C LEU A 303 -6.24 14.06 -20.38
N ARG A 304 -6.65 14.04 -21.66
CA ARG A 304 -7.76 13.23 -22.19
C ARG A 304 -7.32 12.50 -23.45
N VAL A 305 -7.57 11.19 -23.47
CA VAL A 305 -7.27 10.31 -24.61
C VAL A 305 -8.47 9.40 -24.87
N ARG A 306 -8.96 9.35 -26.11
CA ARG A 306 -10.23 8.67 -26.44
C ARG A 306 -10.20 7.70 -27.63
N ARG A 307 -9.01 7.41 -28.18
CA ARG A 307 -8.84 6.61 -29.41
C ARG A 307 -7.86 5.44 -29.19
N PRO A 308 -8.11 4.27 -29.79
CA PRO A 308 -7.39 3.02 -29.50
C PRO A 308 -5.95 3.00 -30.03
N GLY A 309 -5.18 2.02 -29.54
CA GLY A 309 -3.76 1.82 -29.89
C GLY A 309 -2.80 2.77 -29.18
N THR A 310 -3.31 3.69 -28.37
CA THR A 310 -2.50 4.68 -27.64
C THR A 310 -1.92 4.10 -26.35
N THR A 311 -0.63 4.37 -26.11
CA THR A 311 0.14 3.94 -24.94
C THR A 311 0.52 5.16 -24.09
N ILE A 312 0.27 5.10 -22.78
CA ILE A 312 0.51 6.18 -21.81
C ILE A 312 1.42 5.65 -20.69
N THR A 313 2.70 6.05 -20.67
CA THR A 313 3.72 5.51 -19.73
C THR A 313 4.76 6.54 -19.32
N GLY A 314 5.22 6.49 -18.06
CA GLY A 314 6.32 7.34 -17.55
C GLY A 314 6.01 8.83 -17.56
N ASN A 315 4.74 9.23 -17.47
CA ASN A 315 4.35 10.63 -17.30
C ASN A 315 4.23 10.96 -15.79
N ILE A 316 4.36 12.23 -15.44
CA ILE A 316 4.19 12.75 -14.07
C ILE A 316 2.92 13.61 -14.06
N PHE A 317 2.05 13.41 -13.08
CA PHE A 317 0.81 14.16 -12.88
C PHE A 317 0.76 14.75 -11.46
N ASN A 318 0.69 16.07 -11.36
CA ASN A 318 0.59 16.81 -10.10
C ASN A 318 -0.85 17.30 -9.86
N SER A 319 -1.22 17.53 -8.59
CA SER A 319 -2.55 17.99 -8.18
C SER A 319 -2.65 19.46 -7.80
N ASP A 320 -1.54 20.18 -7.63
CA ASP A 320 -1.57 21.52 -7.01
C ASP A 320 -2.32 22.58 -7.86
N GLY A 321 -2.37 22.39 -9.18
CA GLY A 321 -3.21 23.17 -10.10
C GLY A 321 -4.65 22.66 -10.29
N LEU A 322 -5.06 21.59 -9.60
CA LEU A 322 -6.32 20.88 -9.85
C LEU A 322 -7.35 21.12 -8.73
N SER A 323 -8.61 21.39 -9.10
CA SER A 323 -9.71 21.53 -8.12
C SER A 323 -10.26 20.17 -7.68
N VAL A 324 -11.11 20.17 -6.65
CA VAL A 324 -11.70 18.94 -6.09
C VAL A 324 -12.70 18.23 -7.03
N ALA A 325 -12.97 18.80 -8.21
CA ALA A 325 -13.92 18.27 -9.19
C ALA A 325 -13.26 17.76 -10.49
N THR A 326 -11.95 17.97 -10.68
CA THR A 326 -11.20 17.60 -11.90
C THR A 326 -10.65 16.16 -11.86
N GLY A 327 -9.74 15.86 -12.78
CA GLY A 327 -8.90 14.67 -12.69
C GLY A 327 -7.62 14.78 -13.52
N HIS A 328 -6.67 13.87 -13.28
CA HIS A 328 -5.41 13.85 -14.00
C HIS A 328 -5.61 13.34 -15.44
N LEU A 329 -6.25 12.17 -15.58
CA LEU A 329 -6.35 11.45 -16.85
C LEU A 329 -7.76 10.92 -17.07
N PHE A 330 -8.38 11.29 -18.20
CA PHE A 330 -9.58 10.66 -18.74
C PHE A 330 -9.21 9.71 -19.89
N THR A 331 -9.68 8.46 -19.83
CA THR A 331 -9.50 7.46 -20.91
C THR A 331 -10.82 6.93 -21.46
N GLN A 332 -10.85 6.74 -22.78
CA GLN A 332 -11.91 6.02 -23.49
C GLN A 332 -11.31 5.21 -24.63
N ASN A 333 -11.81 3.99 -24.89
CA ASN A 333 -11.30 3.10 -25.94
C ASN A 333 -9.80 2.74 -25.83
N ILE A 334 -9.20 2.83 -24.64
CA ILE A 334 -7.79 2.48 -24.38
C ILE A 334 -7.69 1.04 -23.88
N SER A 335 -6.58 0.36 -24.19
CA SER A 335 -6.35 -1.05 -23.85
C SER A 335 -5.58 -1.29 -22.54
N GLN A 336 -4.88 -0.28 -22.01
CA GLN A 336 -4.38 -0.30 -20.63
C GLN A 336 -5.58 -0.11 -19.67
N SER A 337 -5.64 -0.88 -18.57
CA SER A 337 -6.64 -0.63 -17.51
C SER A 337 -6.29 0.63 -16.70
N LEU A 338 -7.23 1.14 -15.90
CA LEU A 338 -6.92 2.24 -14.99
C LEU A 338 -5.83 1.84 -13.96
N ALA A 339 -5.78 0.57 -13.56
CA ALA A 339 -4.70 0.06 -12.71
C ALA A 339 -3.35 0.03 -13.44
N ASP A 340 -3.30 -0.37 -14.71
CA ASP A 340 -2.07 -0.32 -15.53
C ASP A 340 -1.62 1.12 -15.75
N LEU A 341 -2.55 2.07 -15.88
CA LEU A 341 -2.25 3.49 -16.07
C LEU A 341 -1.74 4.17 -14.79
N ILE A 342 -2.29 3.79 -13.64
CA ILE A 342 -1.77 4.15 -12.30
C ILE A 342 -0.39 3.55 -12.09
N ALA A 343 -0.20 2.28 -12.46
CA ALA A 343 1.10 1.64 -12.37
C ALA A 343 2.11 2.33 -13.29
N ASP A 344 1.82 2.47 -14.59
CA ASP A 344 2.75 2.94 -15.61
C ASP A 344 3.16 4.42 -15.49
N ASN A 345 2.57 5.23 -14.61
CA ASN A 345 2.80 6.68 -14.52
C ASN A 345 2.89 7.16 -13.06
N THR A 346 3.51 8.30 -12.81
CA THR A 346 3.63 8.89 -11.47
C THR A 346 2.49 9.87 -11.23
N PHE A 347 1.82 9.74 -10.09
CA PHE A 347 0.80 10.68 -9.60
C PHE A 347 1.17 11.11 -8.18
N ASP A 348 0.99 12.40 -7.84
CA ASP A 348 1.21 12.89 -6.47
C ASP A 348 0.12 12.43 -5.49
N ARG A 349 -1.09 12.21 -6.01
CA ARG A 349 -2.20 11.43 -5.43
C ARG A 349 -3.10 10.97 -6.57
N ALA A 350 -3.86 9.90 -6.40
CA ALA A 350 -4.80 9.44 -7.43
C ALA A 350 -5.89 8.54 -6.84
N ALA A 351 -7.10 8.67 -7.34
CA ALA A 351 -8.21 7.75 -7.05
C ALA A 351 -8.88 7.27 -8.34
N TYR A 352 -9.30 6.00 -8.38
CA TYR A 352 -9.93 5.37 -9.53
C TYR A 352 -10.83 4.19 -9.14
N VAL A 353 -11.77 3.81 -10.03
CA VAL A 353 -12.60 2.61 -9.85
C VAL A 353 -11.84 1.38 -10.35
N GLN A 354 -11.72 0.36 -9.50
CA GLN A 354 -11.01 -0.88 -9.80
C GLN A 354 -11.63 -1.63 -10.99
N GLY A 355 -10.81 -2.34 -11.76
CA GLY A 355 -11.26 -3.20 -12.88
C GLY A 355 -11.70 -2.45 -14.15
N GLN A 356 -11.77 -1.11 -14.14
CA GLN A 356 -12.16 -0.33 -15.31
C GLN A 356 -11.00 -0.15 -16.32
N THR A 357 -11.35 -0.04 -17.61
CA THR A 357 -10.44 0.36 -18.70
C THR A 357 -10.79 1.73 -19.31
N THR A 358 -11.93 2.30 -18.93
CA THR A 358 -12.38 3.63 -19.34
C THR A 358 -12.93 4.38 -18.14
N GLY A 359 -12.74 5.70 -18.09
CA GLY A 359 -13.13 6.54 -16.95
C GLY A 359 -12.09 7.61 -16.64
N THR A 360 -12.06 8.06 -15.38
CA THR A 360 -11.17 9.12 -14.89
C THR A 360 -10.31 8.61 -13.75
N ILE A 361 -9.00 8.84 -13.84
CA ILE A 361 -8.10 8.89 -12.67
C ILE A 361 -8.19 10.30 -12.11
N SER A 362 -8.78 10.47 -10.93
CA SER A 362 -9.05 11.77 -10.32
C SER A 362 -8.06 12.12 -9.20
N ASN A 363 -7.84 13.41 -9.01
CA ASN A 363 -7.12 13.98 -7.86
C ASN A 363 -8.01 14.07 -6.60
N SER A 364 -9.25 13.55 -6.66
CA SER A 364 -10.32 13.73 -5.66
C SER A 364 -11.18 12.47 -5.53
N LEU A 365 -11.73 12.24 -4.34
CA LEU A 365 -12.69 11.17 -4.07
C LEU A 365 -14.15 11.59 -4.29
N ILE A 366 -14.46 12.89 -4.29
CA ILE A 366 -15.84 13.43 -4.24
C ILE A 366 -16.70 12.89 -5.39
N ASN A 367 -16.22 13.05 -6.63
CA ASN A 367 -16.98 12.63 -7.82
C ASN A 367 -17.01 11.11 -8.01
N LEU A 368 -16.08 10.36 -7.40
CA LEU A 368 -16.06 8.90 -7.46
C LEU A 368 -17.05 8.32 -6.45
N ALA A 369 -16.96 8.70 -5.17
CA ALA A 369 -17.86 8.24 -4.10
C ALA A 369 -19.34 8.58 -4.34
N ALA A 370 -19.60 9.68 -5.05
CA ALA A 370 -20.96 10.14 -5.39
C ALA A 370 -21.50 9.60 -6.73
N GLY A 371 -20.68 8.91 -7.55
CA GLY A 371 -21.01 8.62 -8.95
C GLY A 371 -20.52 7.28 -9.52
N ALA A 372 -19.76 6.49 -8.76
CA ALA A 372 -19.37 5.13 -9.16
C ALA A 372 -20.57 4.15 -9.10
N PRO A 373 -20.54 3.05 -9.87
CA PRO A 373 -21.56 2.00 -9.78
C PRO A 373 -21.60 1.34 -8.39
N ALA A 374 -22.78 0.87 -8.00
CA ALA A 374 -22.92 0.01 -6.82
C ALA A 374 -22.07 -1.27 -6.94
N ASN A 375 -21.63 -1.83 -5.81
CA ASN A 375 -20.71 -2.98 -5.70
C ASN A 375 -19.33 -2.72 -6.32
N SER A 376 -18.86 -1.46 -6.37
CA SER A 376 -17.53 -1.12 -6.92
C SER A 376 -16.54 -0.69 -5.84
N VAL A 377 -15.26 -1.03 -6.07
CA VAL A 377 -14.14 -0.59 -5.22
C VAL A 377 -13.50 0.65 -5.86
N ILE A 378 -13.40 1.72 -5.08
CA ILE A 378 -12.64 2.93 -5.39
C ILE A 378 -11.32 2.85 -4.63
N LEU A 379 -10.22 2.68 -5.37
CA LEU A 379 -8.88 2.63 -4.82
C LEU A 379 -8.28 4.03 -4.80
N ALA A 380 -7.78 4.46 -3.65
CA ALA A 380 -6.97 5.66 -3.48
C ALA A 380 -5.49 5.29 -3.29
N THR A 381 -4.59 6.01 -3.96
CA THR A 381 -3.15 5.95 -3.67
C THR A 381 -2.82 6.86 -2.48
N ALA A 382 -1.57 6.80 -2.00
CA ALA A 382 -1.09 7.70 -0.95
C ALA A 382 -1.18 9.17 -1.39
N GLY A 383 -1.41 10.07 -0.44
CA GLY A 383 -1.60 11.51 -0.69
C GLY A 383 -2.93 12.04 -0.13
N THR A 384 -3.18 13.34 -0.30
CA THR A 384 -4.22 14.07 0.43
C THR A 384 -5.39 14.51 -0.46
N PHE A 385 -6.55 13.87 -0.29
CA PHE A 385 -7.78 14.15 -1.02
C PHE A 385 -8.59 15.23 -0.27
N LYS A 386 -8.79 16.38 -0.93
CA LYS A 386 -9.40 17.57 -0.31
C LYS A 386 -10.91 17.65 -0.54
N GLY A 387 -11.62 18.15 0.47
CA GLY A 387 -13.06 18.43 0.43
C GLY A 387 -13.91 17.29 1.00
N ASP A 388 -15.17 17.62 1.31
CA ASP A 388 -16.09 16.70 1.98
C ASP A 388 -16.59 15.62 1.00
N ILE A 389 -16.51 14.35 1.41
CA ILE A 389 -16.80 13.18 0.58
C ILE A 389 -18.23 12.70 0.83
N GLY A 390 -19.04 12.59 -0.22
CA GLY A 390 -20.43 12.09 -0.12
C GLY A 390 -20.59 10.72 -0.78
N VAL A 391 -20.72 9.67 0.03
CA VAL A 391 -20.96 8.28 -0.40
C VAL A 391 -22.46 8.08 -0.65
N LYS A 392 -22.83 7.64 -1.87
CA LYS A 392 -24.24 7.62 -2.32
C LYS A 392 -24.71 6.30 -2.96
N ALA A 393 -23.86 5.28 -2.91
CA ALA A 393 -24.14 3.94 -3.38
C ALA A 393 -23.35 2.96 -2.51
N ASP A 394 -23.72 1.68 -2.57
CA ASP A 394 -22.90 0.54 -2.14
C ASP A 394 -21.52 0.59 -2.83
N VAL A 395 -20.49 1.16 -2.18
CA VAL A 395 -19.13 1.23 -2.70
C VAL A 395 -18.11 1.04 -1.59
N THR A 396 -17.00 0.38 -1.90
CA THR A 396 -15.83 0.33 -1.02
C THR A 396 -14.88 1.47 -1.38
N LEU A 397 -14.77 2.48 -0.53
CA LEU A 397 -13.63 3.40 -0.54
C LEU A 397 -12.48 2.70 0.18
N GLN A 398 -11.36 2.46 -0.51
CA GLN A 398 -10.18 1.83 0.07
C GLN A 398 -8.93 2.70 -0.11
N GLY A 399 -8.29 3.02 1.00
CA GLY A 399 -7.07 3.81 1.07
C GLY A 399 -5.80 3.00 0.82
N ALA A 400 -4.69 3.71 0.61
CA ALA A 400 -3.37 3.12 0.52
C ALA A 400 -2.91 2.59 1.90
N PRO A 401 -2.18 1.45 1.95
CA PRO A 401 -1.78 0.81 3.20
C PRO A 401 -1.11 1.74 4.22
N SER A 402 -1.34 1.49 5.51
CA SER A 402 -0.89 2.34 6.63
C SER A 402 -1.50 3.75 6.62
N ASN A 403 -2.75 3.88 6.18
CA ASN A 403 -3.53 5.12 6.24
C ASN A 403 -2.90 6.29 5.45
N ALA A 404 -2.06 5.96 4.46
CA ALA A 404 -1.29 6.91 3.67
C ALA A 404 -2.16 7.74 2.69
N SER A 405 -3.42 7.32 2.46
CA SER A 405 -4.45 8.17 1.87
C SER A 405 -5.11 9.01 2.95
N ILE A 406 -4.99 10.33 2.85
CA ILE A 406 -5.52 11.30 3.82
C ILE A 406 -6.73 12.00 3.21
N ILE A 407 -7.84 12.13 3.94
CA ILE A 407 -9.01 12.93 3.56
C ILE A 407 -8.98 14.22 4.39
N GLU A 408 -8.85 15.37 3.71
CA GLU A 408 -9.01 16.71 4.29
C GLU A 408 -10.47 17.18 4.08
N GLY A 409 -11.38 16.59 4.86
CA GLY A 409 -12.82 16.81 4.77
C GLY A 409 -13.64 15.78 5.56
N LYS A 410 -14.92 16.07 5.75
CA LYS A 410 -15.91 15.17 6.37
C LYS A 410 -16.31 14.06 5.39
N VAL A 411 -16.47 12.83 5.87
CA VAL A 411 -17.06 11.72 5.09
C VAL A 411 -18.52 11.52 5.51
N THR A 412 -19.45 11.60 4.56
CA THR A 412 -20.89 11.44 4.79
C THR A 412 -21.45 10.27 3.98
N PHE A 413 -22.07 9.31 4.66
CA PHE A 413 -22.87 8.24 4.06
C PHE A 413 -24.34 8.67 3.98
N PHE A 414 -24.87 8.77 2.76
CA PHE A 414 -26.27 9.16 2.51
C PHE A 414 -27.22 7.95 2.54
N THR A 415 -28.53 8.20 2.59
CA THR A 415 -29.66 7.23 2.65
C THR A 415 -29.82 6.30 1.42
N THR A 416 -28.76 6.14 0.64
CA THR A 416 -28.66 5.25 -0.54
C THR A 416 -27.31 4.53 -0.59
N ALA A 417 -26.51 4.61 0.48
CA ALA A 417 -25.16 4.05 0.59
C ALA A 417 -25.13 2.68 1.30
N ASP A 418 -26.25 1.95 1.34
CA ASP A 418 -26.34 0.65 2.02
C ASP A 418 -25.22 -0.31 1.56
N GLY A 419 -24.56 -0.98 2.51
CA GLY A 419 -23.41 -1.86 2.26
C GLY A 419 -22.06 -1.15 2.05
N ALA A 420 -22.03 0.17 1.90
CA ALA A 420 -20.79 0.90 1.61
C ALA A 420 -19.74 0.80 2.73
N THR A 421 -18.48 0.84 2.33
CA THR A 421 -17.31 0.64 3.20
C THR A 421 -16.32 1.79 3.07
N LEU A 422 -15.73 2.22 4.19
CA LEU A 422 -14.56 3.10 4.25
C LEU A 422 -13.42 2.35 4.95
N ASP A 423 -12.40 1.96 4.20
CA ASP A 423 -11.26 1.16 4.67
C ASP A 423 -9.93 1.92 4.52
N GLY A 424 -9.14 2.00 5.60
CA GLY A 424 -7.72 2.35 5.54
C GLY A 424 -7.36 3.80 5.21
N PHE A 425 -8.18 4.79 5.58
CA PHE A 425 -7.86 6.22 5.42
C PHE A 425 -7.36 6.89 6.71
N THR A 426 -6.69 8.03 6.59
CA THR A 426 -6.62 9.05 7.65
C THR A 426 -7.67 10.13 7.36
N VAL A 427 -8.59 10.42 8.29
CA VAL A 427 -9.67 11.40 8.10
C VAL A 427 -9.49 12.59 9.04
N ASN A 428 -9.31 13.78 8.44
CA ASN A 428 -9.08 15.05 9.11
C ASN A 428 -10.13 16.08 8.61
N PRO A 429 -11.28 16.23 9.29
CA PRO A 429 -12.43 16.96 8.74
C PRO A 429 -12.28 18.50 8.76
N GLY A 430 -11.37 19.02 9.58
CA GLY A 430 -11.26 20.44 9.91
C GLY A 430 -11.95 20.79 11.23
N VAL A 431 -11.90 22.07 11.63
CA VAL A 431 -12.49 22.53 12.90
C VAL A 431 -14.01 22.67 12.74
N GLY A 432 -14.78 22.13 13.70
CA GLY A 432 -16.24 22.25 13.71
C GLY A 432 -16.91 21.45 12.58
N LYS A 433 -16.44 20.21 12.39
CA LYS A 433 -17.06 19.18 11.55
C LYS A 433 -16.80 17.80 12.13
N GLN A 434 -17.76 16.90 12.01
CA GLN A 434 -17.55 15.48 12.28
C GLN A 434 -16.57 14.86 11.27
N GLY A 435 -15.80 13.86 11.70
CA GLY A 435 -14.93 13.05 10.82
C GLY A 435 -15.72 12.20 9.84
N ILE A 436 -16.54 11.29 10.38
CA ILE A 436 -17.42 10.38 9.66
C ILE A 436 -18.87 10.60 10.14
N TYR A 437 -19.84 10.54 9.23
CA TYR A 437 -21.25 10.77 9.54
C TYR A 437 -22.15 9.86 8.71
N LEU A 438 -23.08 9.19 9.39
CA LEU A 438 -24.08 8.35 8.75
C LEU A 438 -25.45 9.01 8.88
N ASN A 439 -26.07 9.32 7.74
CA ASN A 439 -27.46 9.74 7.72
C ASN A 439 -28.41 8.62 8.18
N ALA A 440 -29.62 8.99 8.59
CA ALA A 440 -30.62 8.03 9.05
C ALA A 440 -31.17 7.18 7.89
N ASN A 441 -31.64 5.97 8.18
CA ASN A 441 -32.09 4.98 7.19
C ASN A 441 -30.93 4.52 6.28
N VAL A 442 -29.85 4.02 6.88
CA VAL A 442 -28.67 3.47 6.17
C VAL A 442 -28.25 2.15 6.83
N GLN A 443 -27.94 1.11 6.05
CA GLN A 443 -27.70 -0.25 6.58
C GLN A 443 -26.39 -0.87 6.08
N GLY A 444 -25.78 -1.74 6.89
CA GLY A 444 -24.62 -2.56 6.49
C GLY A 444 -23.31 -1.80 6.29
N ILE A 445 -23.19 -0.59 6.83
CA ILE A 445 -21.99 0.25 6.67
C ILE A 445 -20.80 -0.36 7.42
N SER A 446 -19.62 -0.33 6.80
CA SER A 446 -18.37 -0.77 7.41
C SER A 446 -17.35 0.36 7.46
N VAL A 447 -16.90 0.72 8.66
CA VAL A 447 -15.82 1.70 8.92
C VAL A 447 -14.63 0.93 9.48
N LEU A 448 -13.62 0.72 8.65
CA LEU A 448 -12.56 -0.26 8.87
C LEU A 448 -11.16 0.38 8.86
N ASN A 449 -10.33 0.05 9.84
CA ASN A 449 -8.89 0.34 9.84
C ASN A 449 -8.51 1.83 9.67
N ASN A 450 -9.39 2.79 9.95
CA ASN A 450 -9.15 4.22 9.72
C ASN A 450 -8.48 4.92 10.92
N ILE A 451 -7.75 6.00 10.68
CA ILE A 451 -7.37 6.98 11.70
C ILE A 451 -8.31 8.18 11.54
N VAL A 452 -9.05 8.56 12.58
CA VAL A 452 -10.10 9.58 12.48
C VAL A 452 -9.94 10.62 13.59
N THR A 453 -9.77 11.89 13.19
CA THR A 453 -9.43 12.99 14.11
C THR A 453 -10.65 13.88 14.39
N ALA A 454 -11.16 13.86 15.62
CA ALA A 454 -12.10 14.84 16.16
C ALA A 454 -11.45 16.22 16.33
N ASN A 455 -12.19 17.29 16.03
CA ASN A 455 -11.69 18.66 16.11
C ASN A 455 -12.82 19.67 16.35
N GLY A 456 -13.36 19.64 17.57
CA GLY A 456 -14.54 20.39 18.01
C GLY A 456 -15.77 19.49 18.15
N ASP A 457 -16.06 18.73 17.10
CA ASP A 457 -17.16 17.76 16.99
C ASP A 457 -16.64 16.31 16.89
N GLU A 458 -17.55 15.35 16.83
CA GLU A 458 -17.35 13.89 16.87
C GLU A 458 -16.37 13.37 15.79
N ALA A 459 -15.56 12.36 16.12
CA ALA A 459 -14.81 11.61 15.11
C ALA A 459 -15.76 10.77 14.23
N LEU A 460 -16.81 10.17 14.82
CA LEU A 460 -17.88 9.48 14.10
C LEU A 460 -19.25 9.70 14.77
N GLU A 461 -20.27 10.04 13.98
CA GLU A 461 -21.66 10.28 14.43
C GLU A 461 -22.67 9.55 13.51
N THR A 462 -23.87 9.25 14.01
CA THR A 462 -25.03 8.77 13.22
C THR A 462 -26.30 9.58 13.52
N GLU A 463 -27.24 9.68 12.57
CA GLU A 463 -28.59 10.27 12.77
C GLU A 463 -29.64 9.27 13.32
N GLY A 464 -29.21 8.11 13.85
CA GLY A 464 -30.11 7.02 14.23
C GLY A 464 -30.69 6.24 13.03
N ASP A 465 -31.51 5.21 13.29
CA ASP A 465 -32.08 4.34 12.23
C ASP A 465 -30.99 3.76 11.29
N VAL A 466 -29.95 3.18 11.91
CA VAL A 466 -28.83 2.51 11.23
C VAL A 466 -28.74 1.05 11.71
N ASP A 467 -28.74 0.08 10.79
CA ASP A 467 -28.68 -1.35 11.13
C ASP A 467 -27.44 -2.04 10.54
N ASN A 468 -26.88 -3.02 11.27
CA ASN A 468 -25.70 -3.80 10.88
C ASN A 468 -24.43 -2.95 10.64
N LEU A 469 -24.24 -1.88 11.41
CA LEU A 469 -23.02 -1.06 11.38
C LEU A 469 -21.82 -1.81 11.98
N THR A 470 -20.74 -1.95 11.21
CA THR A 470 -19.44 -2.44 11.68
C THR A 470 -18.43 -1.30 11.80
N VAL A 471 -17.85 -1.10 12.98
CA VAL A 471 -16.74 -0.19 13.23
C VAL A 471 -15.59 -1.01 13.80
N SER A 472 -14.54 -1.26 13.00
CA SER A 472 -13.47 -2.19 13.39
C SER A 472 -12.06 -1.70 13.05
N GLY A 473 -11.10 -1.90 13.95
CA GLY A 473 -9.69 -1.63 13.71
C GLY A 473 -9.29 -0.14 13.66
N ASN A 474 -10.20 0.79 13.97
CA ASN A 474 -9.97 2.23 13.82
C ASN A 474 -9.27 2.87 15.04
N LEU A 475 -8.51 3.95 14.81
CA LEU A 475 -8.02 4.86 15.84
C LEU A 475 -8.85 6.15 15.82
N PHE A 476 -9.65 6.37 16.88
CA PHE A 476 -10.37 7.61 17.12
C PHE A 476 -9.56 8.49 18.07
N GLN A 477 -9.23 9.71 17.65
CA GLN A 477 -8.31 10.61 18.36
C GLN A 477 -8.76 12.07 18.24
N GLY A 478 -8.05 13.01 18.87
CA GLY A 478 -8.31 14.45 18.76
C GLY A 478 -9.12 15.00 19.94
N THR A 479 -9.85 16.10 19.72
CA THR A 479 -10.55 16.84 20.79
C THR A 479 -11.96 17.24 20.38
N THR A 480 -12.91 17.11 21.31
CA THR A 480 -14.33 17.48 21.10
C THR A 480 -14.98 17.91 22.42
N THR A 481 -16.06 18.69 22.36
CA THR A 481 -16.89 19.01 23.54
C THR A 481 -18.02 18.00 23.77
N GLY A 482 -18.43 17.27 22.73
CA GLY A 482 -19.38 16.16 22.80
C GLY A 482 -18.68 14.81 23.01
N PRO A 483 -19.34 13.70 22.63
CA PRO A 483 -18.70 12.40 22.49
C PRO A 483 -17.56 12.40 21.46
N LEU A 484 -16.59 11.49 21.62
CA LEU A 484 -15.59 11.20 20.59
C LEU A 484 -16.20 10.36 19.45
N VAL A 485 -17.01 9.36 19.79
CA VAL A 485 -17.83 8.59 18.85
C VAL A 485 -19.25 8.45 19.41
N TYR A 486 -20.26 8.73 18.61
CA TYR A 486 -21.66 8.63 19.00
C TYR A 486 -22.49 7.82 18.00
N ILE A 487 -22.98 6.65 18.45
CA ILE A 487 -23.91 5.83 17.69
C ILE A 487 -25.32 6.11 18.23
N ASN A 488 -25.95 7.12 17.63
CA ASN A 488 -27.26 7.65 18.02
C ASN A 488 -28.40 6.66 17.69
N GLY A 489 -29.59 6.88 18.24
CA GLY A 489 -30.70 5.94 18.18
C GLY A 489 -32.08 6.59 18.21
N ALA A 490 -33.11 5.74 18.31
CA ALA A 490 -34.50 6.20 18.17
C ALA A 490 -34.98 7.13 19.28
N ALA A 491 -34.34 7.11 20.46
CA ALA A 491 -34.84 7.82 21.63
C ALA A 491 -34.42 9.29 21.66
N SER A 492 -33.15 9.61 21.39
CA SER A 492 -32.69 11.01 21.35
C SER A 492 -33.21 11.78 20.13
N LEU A 493 -33.46 11.09 19.00
CA LEU A 493 -33.89 11.72 17.75
C LEU A 493 -35.36 11.48 17.36
N GLY A 494 -36.10 10.65 18.13
CA GLY A 494 -37.52 10.37 17.86
C GLY A 494 -37.79 9.61 16.57
N MET A 495 -36.81 8.84 16.06
CA MET A 495 -36.93 8.03 14.85
C MET A 495 -37.94 6.89 15.00
N ALA A 496 -38.45 6.39 13.86
CA ALA A 496 -39.47 5.34 13.84
C ALA A 496 -38.90 3.94 14.12
N ASN A 497 -37.66 3.67 13.70
CA ASN A 497 -36.94 2.41 13.95
C ASN A 497 -35.69 2.69 14.79
N ALA A 498 -35.23 1.68 15.53
CA ALA A 498 -34.03 1.76 16.35
C ALA A 498 -32.77 1.40 15.54
N THR A 499 -31.65 2.03 15.91
CA THR A 499 -30.31 1.59 15.50
C THR A 499 -30.02 0.23 16.12
N SER A 500 -29.49 -0.73 15.36
CA SER A 500 -29.31 -2.12 15.84
C SER A 500 -28.14 -2.86 15.21
N ASN A 501 -27.83 -4.03 15.78
CA ASN A 501 -26.80 -4.97 15.29
C ASN A 501 -25.42 -4.32 15.10
N VAL A 502 -25.01 -3.47 16.04
CA VAL A 502 -23.77 -2.69 15.92
C VAL A 502 -22.58 -3.50 16.46
N VAL A 503 -21.54 -3.62 15.64
CA VAL A 503 -20.28 -4.30 15.97
C VAL A 503 -19.18 -3.27 16.14
N ILE A 504 -18.64 -3.14 17.35
CA ILE A 504 -17.52 -2.27 17.69
C ILE A 504 -16.34 -3.16 18.11
N SER A 505 -15.33 -3.35 17.27
CA SER A 505 -14.24 -4.31 17.57
C SER A 505 -12.82 -3.81 17.28
N SER A 506 -11.89 -4.07 18.20
CA SER A 506 -10.46 -3.80 18.00
C SER A 506 -10.11 -2.34 17.64
N ASN A 507 -10.93 -1.39 18.07
CA ASN A 507 -10.67 0.05 17.91
C ASN A 507 -9.93 0.63 19.13
N THR A 508 -9.26 1.76 18.94
CA THR A 508 -8.66 2.56 20.01
C THR A 508 -9.35 3.92 20.11
N PHE A 509 -9.81 4.29 21.31
CA PHE A 509 -10.46 5.55 21.62
C PHE A 509 -9.54 6.41 22.49
N ALA A 510 -8.68 7.22 21.85
CA ALA A 510 -7.60 8.00 22.46
C ALA A 510 -7.80 9.53 22.38
N GLY A 511 -9.04 9.99 22.16
CA GLY A 511 -9.39 11.42 22.15
C GLY A 511 -9.55 12.03 23.55
N SER A 512 -9.68 13.35 23.60
CA SER A 512 -9.96 14.12 24.82
C SER A 512 -11.32 14.80 24.71
N VAL A 513 -12.24 14.49 25.63
CA VAL A 513 -13.65 14.89 25.53
C VAL A 513 -14.11 15.80 26.67
N GLY A 514 -14.64 16.97 26.32
CA GLY A 514 -14.99 18.06 27.22
C GLY A 514 -16.31 17.89 27.99
N GLY A 515 -16.57 16.69 28.52
CA GLY A 515 -17.81 16.34 29.23
C GLY A 515 -18.72 15.34 28.53
N GLY A 516 -18.33 14.86 27.33
CA GLY A 516 -18.96 13.73 26.66
C GLY A 516 -18.27 12.38 26.93
N THR A 517 -18.61 11.38 26.12
CA THR A 517 -18.08 10.01 26.22
C THR A 517 -16.94 9.72 25.24
N LEU A 518 -16.15 8.67 25.46
CA LEU A 518 -15.24 8.18 24.41
C LEU A 518 -16.01 7.34 23.38
N LEU A 519 -17.02 6.59 23.82
CA LEU A 519 -18.04 5.96 22.98
C LEU A 519 -19.41 6.03 23.66
N GLY A 520 -20.40 6.63 22.98
CA GLY A 520 -21.81 6.58 23.38
C GLY A 520 -22.63 5.72 22.42
N LEU A 521 -23.45 4.81 22.96
CA LEU A 521 -24.25 3.85 22.18
C LEU A 521 -25.74 3.89 22.58
N GLU A 522 -26.60 4.30 21.64
CA GLU A 522 -28.07 4.14 21.72
C GLU A 522 -28.61 2.94 20.92
N SER A 523 -27.73 2.19 20.26
CA SER A 523 -28.13 1.01 19.50
C SER A 523 -28.64 -0.13 20.39
N SER A 524 -29.63 -0.90 19.94
CA SER A 524 -30.11 -2.09 20.63
C SER A 524 -29.52 -3.36 20.01
N GLY A 525 -28.84 -4.16 20.82
CA GLY A 525 -28.14 -5.37 20.36
C GLY A 525 -26.83 -5.07 19.63
N GLY A 526 -25.79 -5.83 19.97
CA GLY A 526 -24.46 -5.63 19.42
C GLY A 526 -23.36 -6.32 20.22
N SER A 527 -22.12 -6.13 19.74
CA SER A 527 -20.92 -6.68 20.36
C SER A 527 -19.83 -5.63 20.39
N ILE A 528 -19.25 -5.44 21.58
CA ILE A 528 -18.17 -4.48 21.85
C ILE A 528 -16.98 -5.33 22.31
N THR A 529 -16.02 -5.59 21.42
CA THR A 529 -14.98 -6.61 21.66
C THR A 529 -13.55 -6.12 21.42
N ASP A 530 -12.66 -6.42 22.37
CA ASP A 530 -11.22 -6.20 22.23
C ASP A 530 -10.81 -4.74 21.90
N ASN A 531 -11.62 -3.74 22.30
CA ASN A 531 -11.32 -2.32 22.11
C ASN A 531 -10.50 -1.75 23.29
N ASP A 532 -9.76 -0.69 23.01
CA ASP A 532 -8.93 0.04 23.98
C ASP A 532 -9.44 1.47 24.18
N PHE A 533 -9.69 1.87 25.42
CA PHE A 533 -10.17 3.21 25.79
C PHE A 533 -9.11 3.90 26.66
N THR A 534 -8.24 4.67 26.02
CA THR A 534 -7.11 5.39 26.61
C THR A 534 -7.28 6.92 26.60
N GLY A 535 -8.43 7.41 26.13
CA GLY A 535 -8.77 8.82 26.05
C GLY A 535 -9.07 9.50 27.39
N THR A 536 -9.16 10.83 27.37
CA THR A 536 -9.44 11.68 28.55
C THR A 536 -10.93 12.00 28.62
N THR A 537 -11.62 11.68 29.72
CA THR A 537 -13.04 12.05 29.95
C THR A 537 -13.34 12.37 31.42
N SER A 538 -14.31 13.28 31.63
CA SER A 538 -14.89 13.60 32.94
C SER A 538 -16.33 13.08 33.12
N TYR A 539 -16.84 12.27 32.19
CA TYR A 539 -18.20 11.73 32.24
C TYR A 539 -18.19 10.20 32.25
N ALA A 540 -18.04 9.54 31.09
CA ALA A 540 -17.85 8.08 31.03
C ALA A 540 -16.99 7.68 29.81
N ALA A 541 -16.19 6.62 29.91
CA ALA A 541 -15.47 6.10 28.74
C ALA A 541 -16.44 5.43 27.76
N LEU A 542 -17.19 4.44 28.26
CA LEU A 542 -18.24 3.73 27.52
C LEU A 542 -19.61 4.03 28.14
N GLU A 543 -20.53 4.58 27.35
CA GLU A 543 -21.94 4.74 27.73
C GLU A 543 -22.85 3.89 26.83
N ILE A 544 -23.80 3.19 27.46
CA ILE A 544 -24.78 2.33 26.79
C ILE A 544 -26.20 2.69 27.27
N TRP A 545 -27.06 3.11 26.35
CA TRP A 545 -28.45 3.52 26.63
C TRP A 545 -29.50 2.44 26.35
N ALA A 546 -29.15 1.39 25.60
CA ALA A 546 -30.07 0.36 25.15
C ALA A 546 -29.51 -1.05 25.36
N SER A 547 -30.42 -2.01 25.54
CA SER A 547 -30.12 -3.35 26.05
C SER A 547 -29.60 -4.34 24.99
N GLY A 548 -28.95 -5.40 25.45
CA GLY A 548 -28.58 -6.55 24.61
C GLY A 548 -27.16 -6.52 24.03
N HIS A 549 -26.31 -5.63 24.53
CA HIS A 549 -24.88 -5.62 24.18
C HIS A 549 -24.09 -6.66 24.97
N THR A 550 -23.13 -7.28 24.31
CA THR A 550 -22.08 -8.10 24.95
C THR A 550 -20.75 -7.37 24.88
N VAL A 551 -20.10 -7.15 26.03
CA VAL A 551 -18.80 -6.48 26.19
C VAL A 551 -17.77 -7.53 26.63
N THR A 552 -16.73 -7.78 25.82
CA THR A 552 -15.72 -8.84 26.05
C THR A 552 -14.32 -8.38 25.65
N GLY A 553 -13.30 -8.67 26.46
CA GLY A 553 -11.89 -8.40 26.11
C GLY A 553 -11.47 -6.92 26.06
N ASN A 554 -12.33 -5.97 26.43
CA ASN A 554 -12.01 -4.54 26.30
C ASN A 554 -11.14 -4.04 27.46
N THR A 555 -10.21 -3.13 27.16
CA THR A 555 -9.43 -2.39 28.16
C THR A 555 -10.04 -0.99 28.31
N ILE A 556 -10.59 -0.69 29.48
CA ILE A 556 -11.29 0.56 29.77
C ILE A 556 -10.50 1.34 30.84
N THR A 557 -9.60 2.20 30.37
CA THR A 557 -8.67 2.98 31.18
C THR A 557 -8.67 4.47 30.81
N PRO A 558 -9.78 5.19 31.05
CA PRO A 558 -9.84 6.61 30.81
C PRO A 558 -8.92 7.38 31.77
N ASP A 559 -8.06 8.24 31.23
CA ASP A 559 -7.33 9.22 32.04
C ASP A 559 -8.31 10.31 32.48
N GLY A 560 -8.80 10.26 33.72
CA GLY A 560 -9.74 11.29 34.19
C GLY A 560 -10.48 10.96 35.48
N SER A 561 -11.63 11.63 35.65
CA SER A 561 -12.55 11.45 36.77
C SER A 561 -13.93 10.93 36.34
N GLY A 562 -14.09 10.54 35.07
CA GLY A 562 -15.30 9.91 34.56
C GLY A 562 -15.38 8.42 34.92
N THR A 563 -16.59 7.87 34.85
CA THR A 563 -16.87 6.45 35.11
C THR A 563 -16.29 5.57 33.99
N GLY A 564 -15.85 4.35 34.32
CA GLY A 564 -15.39 3.39 33.30
C GLY A 564 -16.50 2.98 32.34
N ILE A 565 -17.58 2.40 32.88
CA ILE A 565 -18.79 2.05 32.12
C ILE A 565 -20.02 2.72 32.75
N LEU A 566 -20.83 3.40 31.95
CA LEU A 566 -22.14 3.93 32.33
C LEU A 566 -23.26 3.21 31.57
N ILE A 567 -24.20 2.61 32.30
CA ILE A 567 -25.43 2.03 31.74
C ILE A 567 -26.57 3.02 31.99
N SER A 568 -26.82 3.86 30.99
CA SER A 568 -27.81 4.94 31.01
C SER A 568 -29.22 4.41 30.73
N LYS A 569 -30.23 5.10 31.27
CA LYS A 569 -31.63 4.66 31.21
C LYS A 569 -32.40 5.34 30.09
N ASN A 570 -32.78 4.56 29.09
CA ASN A 570 -33.80 4.94 28.12
C ASN A 570 -35.21 4.62 28.66
N ALA A 571 -36.22 5.45 28.34
CA ALA A 571 -37.59 5.28 28.83
C ALA A 571 -38.28 3.98 28.34
N ASN A 572 -37.75 3.37 27.27
CA ASN A 572 -38.32 2.19 26.62
C ASN A 572 -37.46 0.91 26.75
N SER A 573 -36.29 0.96 27.39
CA SER A 573 -35.36 -0.20 27.46
C SER A 573 -35.57 -1.05 28.72
N THR A 574 -35.89 -2.33 28.54
CA THR A 574 -35.84 -3.35 29.60
C THR A 574 -34.90 -4.48 29.20
N GLY A 575 -33.69 -4.50 29.76
CA GLY A 575 -32.70 -5.54 29.55
C GLY A 575 -31.29 -5.07 29.93
N GLY A 576 -30.36 -6.00 30.07
CA GLY A 576 -29.04 -5.72 30.63
C GLY A 576 -27.89 -5.57 29.64
N LEU A 577 -26.75 -5.18 30.23
CA LEU A 577 -25.41 -5.33 29.70
C LEU A 577 -24.82 -6.67 30.18
N VAL A 578 -24.20 -7.43 29.28
CA VAL A 578 -23.46 -8.65 29.62
C VAL A 578 -21.95 -8.41 29.51
N LEU A 579 -21.24 -8.52 30.64
CA LEU A 579 -19.78 -8.54 30.67
C LEU A 579 -19.26 -9.98 30.52
N GLY A 580 -18.60 -10.25 29.40
CA GLY A 580 -17.90 -11.48 29.08
C GLY A 580 -16.43 -11.49 29.53
N LEU A 581 -15.64 -12.44 29.03
CA LEU A 581 -14.28 -12.70 29.55
C LEU A 581 -13.32 -11.53 29.32
N GLY A 582 -12.42 -11.34 30.27
CA GLY A 582 -11.17 -10.59 30.05
C GLY A 582 -11.31 -9.08 29.86
N ASN A 583 -12.45 -8.47 30.21
CA ASN A 583 -12.53 -7.01 30.32
C ASN A 583 -11.68 -6.53 31.52
N PHE A 584 -11.03 -5.38 31.37
CA PHE A 584 -10.45 -4.63 32.48
C PHE A 584 -11.12 -3.25 32.54
N VAL A 585 -11.68 -2.88 33.69
CA VAL A 585 -12.38 -1.60 33.86
C VAL A 585 -11.76 -0.84 35.02
N SER A 586 -11.35 0.39 34.76
CA SER A 586 -10.97 1.36 35.79
C SER A 586 -11.90 2.58 35.74
N GLY A 587 -12.04 3.28 36.86
CA GLY A 587 -13.09 4.29 37.04
C GLY A 587 -14.47 3.71 37.36
N GLY A 588 -14.55 2.40 37.69
CA GLY A 588 -15.78 1.77 38.15
C GLY A 588 -16.88 1.59 37.08
N ILE A 589 -18.07 1.23 37.56
CA ILE A 589 -19.27 1.00 36.74
C ILE A 589 -20.49 1.64 37.41
N GLU A 590 -21.27 2.43 36.67
CA GLU A 590 -22.55 2.98 37.12
C GLU A 590 -23.69 2.44 36.27
N ALA A 591 -24.74 1.90 36.90
CA ALA A 591 -25.90 1.32 36.24
C ALA A 591 -27.20 1.92 36.79
N ALA A 592 -27.91 2.67 35.94
CA ALA A 592 -29.06 3.48 36.34
C ALA A 592 -30.27 2.67 36.84
N ASP A 593 -31.18 3.32 37.57
CA ASP A 593 -32.38 2.72 38.18
C ASP A 593 -33.21 1.87 37.21
N GLY A 594 -33.22 0.54 37.43
CA GLY A 594 -33.97 -0.41 36.61
C GLY A 594 -33.26 -0.93 35.35
N THR A 595 -31.99 -0.60 35.15
CA THR A 595 -31.11 -1.31 34.18
C THR A 595 -30.70 -2.69 34.73
N GLU A 596 -29.97 -3.49 33.95
CA GLU A 596 -29.42 -4.77 34.41
C GLU A 596 -27.93 -4.90 34.02
N LEU A 597 -27.13 -5.48 34.92
CA LEU A 597 -25.72 -5.80 34.71
C LEU A 597 -25.51 -7.28 34.99
N THR A 598 -25.02 -8.04 34.02
CA THR A 598 -24.68 -9.45 34.15
C THR A 598 -23.17 -9.64 34.09
N LEU A 599 -22.55 -10.07 35.19
CA LEU A 599 -21.16 -10.51 35.23
C LEU A 599 -21.13 -12.02 34.87
N ALA A 600 -20.95 -12.32 33.59
CA ALA A 600 -21.18 -13.67 33.04
C ALA A 600 -20.01 -14.64 33.26
N THR A 601 -18.79 -14.10 33.35
CA THR A 601 -17.51 -14.80 33.45
C THR A 601 -16.55 -13.99 34.34
N ASP A 602 -15.39 -14.52 34.73
CA ASP A 602 -14.58 -13.87 35.78
C ASP A 602 -14.19 -12.41 35.41
N GLN A 603 -14.44 -11.46 36.32
CA GLN A 603 -14.21 -10.01 36.13
C GLN A 603 -13.26 -9.39 37.17
N SER A 604 -12.51 -8.38 36.75
CA SER A 604 -11.75 -7.47 37.63
C SER A 604 -12.12 -6.02 37.31
N ILE A 605 -12.68 -5.32 38.28
CA ILE A 605 -13.14 -3.94 38.19
C ILE A 605 -12.38 -3.12 39.24
N VAL A 606 -11.87 -1.94 38.86
CA VAL A 606 -11.18 -1.00 39.74
C VAL A 606 -11.98 0.30 39.82
N GLY A 607 -12.29 0.74 41.04
CA GLY A 607 -13.25 1.80 41.31
C GLY A 607 -14.67 1.28 41.57
N ASN A 608 -15.55 2.20 41.99
CA ASN A 608 -16.83 1.87 42.59
C ASN A 608 -17.84 1.29 41.58
N VAL A 609 -18.66 0.34 42.03
CA VAL A 609 -19.75 -0.25 41.26
C VAL A 609 -21.09 0.15 41.88
N SER A 610 -21.91 0.90 41.14
CA SER A 610 -23.24 1.35 41.57
C SER A 610 -24.34 0.76 40.70
N VAL A 611 -25.35 0.13 41.31
CA VAL A 611 -26.46 -0.53 40.61
C VAL A 611 -27.82 -0.13 41.18
N GLY A 612 -28.55 0.69 40.43
CA GLY A 612 -29.96 1.05 40.71
C GLY A 612 -30.99 0.00 40.27
N GLY A 613 -30.57 -0.99 39.48
CA GLY A 613 -31.44 -2.03 38.92
C GLY A 613 -31.07 -3.46 39.35
N LYS A 614 -30.91 -4.39 38.40
CA LYS A 614 -30.50 -5.77 38.70
C LYS A 614 -29.00 -5.95 38.52
N LEU A 615 -28.33 -6.57 39.49
CA LEU A 615 -27.00 -7.15 39.30
C LEU A 615 -27.15 -8.68 39.33
N GLU A 616 -26.67 -9.33 38.26
CA GLU A 616 -26.63 -10.78 38.13
C GLU A 616 -25.17 -11.25 38.05
N VAL A 617 -24.78 -12.16 38.93
CA VAL A 617 -23.40 -12.71 38.95
C VAL A 617 -23.44 -14.20 38.71
N LYS A 618 -22.69 -14.65 37.70
CA LYS A 618 -22.59 -16.06 37.26
C LYS A 618 -21.20 -16.65 37.46
N ALA A 619 -20.17 -15.82 37.58
CA ALA A 619 -18.77 -16.20 37.76
C ALA A 619 -18.08 -15.28 38.79
N ALA A 620 -16.80 -15.52 39.13
CA ALA A 620 -16.16 -14.79 40.21
C ALA A 620 -15.92 -13.31 39.82
N ALA A 621 -16.17 -12.39 40.74
CA ALA A 621 -15.98 -10.96 40.50
C ALA A 621 -15.11 -10.35 41.60
N VAL A 622 -14.12 -9.55 41.20
CA VAL A 622 -13.32 -8.72 42.12
C VAL A 622 -13.61 -7.25 41.80
N ILE A 623 -14.08 -6.51 42.81
CA ILE A 623 -14.33 -5.08 42.77
C ILE A 623 -13.35 -4.41 43.73
N ASP A 624 -12.36 -3.72 43.19
CA ASP A 624 -11.42 -2.92 43.97
C ASP A 624 -11.96 -1.50 44.14
N GLY A 625 -12.96 -1.37 45.03
CA GLY A 625 -13.77 -0.18 45.26
C GLY A 625 -15.02 -0.49 46.10
N ASP A 626 -15.92 0.48 46.25
CA ASP A 626 -17.22 0.26 46.90
C ASP A 626 -18.21 -0.46 45.96
N LEU A 627 -19.19 -1.17 46.54
CA LEU A 627 -20.35 -1.74 45.82
C LEU A 627 -21.65 -1.18 46.43
N SER A 628 -22.42 -0.41 45.66
CA SER A 628 -23.64 0.26 46.13
C SER A 628 -24.91 -0.12 45.37
N PHE A 629 -25.98 -0.39 46.10
CA PHE A 629 -27.28 -0.83 45.58
C PHE A 629 -28.39 0.21 45.85
N GLY A 630 -29.11 0.62 44.80
CA GLY A 630 -30.21 1.60 44.87
C GLY A 630 -31.51 1.04 45.46
N ALA A 631 -32.42 1.92 45.89
CA ALA A 631 -33.61 1.56 46.70
C ALA A 631 -34.65 0.64 46.02
N MET A 632 -34.56 0.42 44.71
CA MET A 632 -35.39 -0.53 43.95
C MET A 632 -34.60 -1.69 43.33
N SER A 633 -33.32 -1.84 43.70
CA SER A 633 -32.43 -2.86 43.11
C SER A 633 -32.77 -4.29 43.56
N ASN A 634 -32.41 -5.24 42.70
CA ASN A 634 -32.44 -6.68 43.00
C ASN A 634 -31.04 -7.26 42.74
N PHE A 635 -30.30 -7.63 43.79
CA PHE A 635 -29.08 -8.41 43.65
C PHE A 635 -29.43 -9.90 43.55
N ALA A 636 -28.97 -10.56 42.49
CA ALA A 636 -29.17 -11.99 42.25
C ALA A 636 -27.84 -12.69 41.98
N ILE A 637 -27.55 -13.72 42.78
CA ILE A 637 -26.52 -14.71 42.44
C ILE A 637 -27.24 -15.86 41.75
N ASP A 638 -26.83 -16.17 40.52
CA ASP A 638 -27.25 -17.35 39.78
C ASP A 638 -26.30 -18.50 40.12
N LEU A 639 -26.83 -19.63 40.58
CA LEU A 639 -26.05 -20.75 41.12
C LEU A 639 -25.52 -21.71 40.04
N GLY A 640 -25.71 -21.36 38.76
CA GLY A 640 -25.26 -22.14 37.62
C GLY A 640 -25.89 -23.53 37.54
N THR A 641 -25.32 -24.39 36.69
CA THR A 641 -25.79 -25.77 36.51
C THR A 641 -25.09 -26.79 37.40
N ASP A 642 -24.06 -26.39 38.15
CA ASP A 642 -23.30 -27.25 39.06
C ASP A 642 -23.49 -26.93 40.56
N GLY A 643 -24.25 -25.89 40.89
CA GLY A 643 -24.65 -25.54 42.25
C GLY A 643 -23.56 -24.91 43.10
N LYS A 644 -22.49 -24.36 42.49
CA LYS A 644 -21.45 -23.62 43.21
C LYS A 644 -21.81 -22.14 43.36
N PHE A 645 -21.36 -21.54 44.45
CA PHE A 645 -21.39 -20.08 44.61
C PHE A 645 -20.22 -19.45 43.85
N SER A 646 -20.52 -18.55 42.94
CA SER A 646 -19.55 -17.64 42.32
C SER A 646 -19.30 -16.45 43.27
N PRO A 647 -18.09 -16.28 43.82
CA PRO A 647 -17.82 -15.27 44.85
C PRO A 647 -17.71 -13.87 44.25
N VAL A 648 -18.31 -12.89 44.94
CA VAL A 648 -18.04 -11.46 44.74
C VAL A 648 -17.14 -11.00 45.88
N THR A 649 -15.95 -10.51 45.55
CA THR A 649 -15.01 -9.88 46.47
C THR A 649 -15.07 -8.37 46.26
N VAL A 650 -15.24 -7.62 47.35
CA VAL A 650 -15.27 -6.14 47.35
C VAL A 650 -14.18 -5.67 48.31
N SER A 651 -13.31 -4.75 47.89
CA SER A 651 -12.25 -4.20 48.77
C SER A 651 -12.72 -3.00 49.60
N GLY A 652 -13.73 -2.27 49.12
CA GLY A 652 -14.39 -1.16 49.81
C GLY A 652 -15.70 -1.55 50.48
N SER A 653 -16.59 -0.57 50.65
CA SER A 653 -17.85 -0.70 51.38
C SER A 653 -18.97 -1.33 50.55
N LEU A 654 -19.72 -2.27 51.14
CA LEU A 654 -20.99 -2.76 50.59
C LEU A 654 -22.17 -1.94 51.14
N THR A 655 -22.80 -1.13 50.29
CA THR A 655 -23.94 -0.28 50.65
C THR A 655 -25.24 -0.79 50.03
N ILE A 656 -26.29 -0.99 50.85
CA ILE A 656 -27.59 -1.50 50.40
C ILE A 656 -28.69 -0.52 50.85
N ALA A 657 -29.23 0.28 49.93
CA ALA A 657 -30.27 1.26 50.24
C ALA A 657 -31.57 0.58 50.74
N ASP A 658 -32.32 1.29 51.59
CA ASP A 658 -33.58 0.76 52.12
C ASP A 658 -34.61 0.48 51.00
N GLY A 659 -35.26 -0.68 51.07
CA GLY A 659 -36.13 -1.22 50.02
C GLY A 659 -35.47 -2.17 49.01
N ALA A 660 -34.13 -2.16 48.89
CA ALA A 660 -33.39 -3.07 48.00
C ALA A 660 -33.52 -4.54 48.43
N LYS A 661 -33.37 -5.47 47.47
CA LYS A 661 -33.54 -6.91 47.72
C LYS A 661 -32.30 -7.71 47.31
N VAL A 662 -31.83 -8.55 48.22
CA VAL A 662 -30.82 -9.59 47.95
C VAL A 662 -31.57 -10.93 47.85
N GLY A 663 -31.47 -11.61 46.71
CA GLY A 663 -32.17 -12.87 46.47
C GLY A 663 -31.27 -13.94 45.87
N LEU A 664 -31.25 -15.12 46.50
CA LEU A 664 -30.69 -16.32 45.87
C LEU A 664 -31.73 -16.87 44.89
N ALA A 665 -31.40 -16.89 43.59
CA ALA A 665 -32.31 -17.31 42.53
C ALA A 665 -31.95 -18.72 42.05
N GLY A 666 -32.77 -19.72 42.41
CA GLY A 666 -32.59 -21.08 41.93
C GLY A 666 -33.60 -22.07 42.53
N THR A 667 -34.02 -23.06 41.75
CA THR A 667 -34.94 -24.13 42.18
C THR A 667 -34.21 -25.31 42.82
N HIS A 668 -32.98 -25.11 43.29
CA HIS A 668 -32.10 -26.14 43.82
C HIS A 668 -31.69 -25.79 45.25
N VAL A 669 -32.38 -26.38 46.23
CA VAL A 669 -32.00 -26.30 47.65
C VAL A 669 -30.70 -27.11 47.83
N PRO A 670 -29.60 -26.50 48.30
CA PRO A 670 -28.33 -27.21 48.44
C PRO A 670 -28.40 -28.24 49.57
N THR A 671 -28.30 -29.52 49.23
CA THR A 671 -28.22 -30.62 50.21
C THR A 671 -26.86 -30.61 50.91
N ALA A 672 -26.81 -29.87 52.03
CA ALA A 672 -25.70 -29.66 52.96
C ALA A 672 -24.50 -28.85 52.43
N GLY A 673 -24.08 -27.82 53.19
CA GLY A 673 -22.75 -27.20 53.08
C GLY A 673 -22.63 -25.90 52.29
N GLY A 674 -23.68 -25.44 51.57
CA GLY A 674 -23.65 -24.16 50.86
C GLY A 674 -23.52 -22.97 51.80
N LYS A 675 -22.35 -22.29 51.80
CA LYS A 675 -22.00 -21.22 52.74
C LYS A 675 -21.94 -19.85 52.04
N PHE A 676 -22.88 -18.97 52.37
CA PHE A 676 -22.81 -17.55 52.03
C PHE A 676 -21.94 -16.82 53.04
N THR A 677 -20.94 -16.06 52.58
CA THR A 677 -20.02 -15.30 53.45
C THR A 677 -19.98 -13.85 52.99
N LEU A 678 -20.38 -12.92 53.85
CA LEU A 678 -20.09 -11.50 53.69
C LEU A 678 -18.79 -11.20 54.42
N ILE A 679 -17.79 -10.67 53.71
CA ILE A 679 -16.53 -10.21 54.29
C ILE A 679 -16.53 -8.68 54.17
N ASP A 680 -16.77 -8.00 55.30
CA ASP A 680 -16.63 -6.55 55.41
C ASP A 680 -15.14 -6.19 55.53
N ALA A 681 -14.67 -5.32 54.62
CA ALA A 681 -13.32 -4.76 54.61
C ALA A 681 -13.29 -3.28 55.04
N ALA A 682 -14.05 -2.96 56.10
CA ALA A 682 -14.08 -1.71 56.86
C ALA A 682 -15.12 -0.63 56.45
N GLY A 683 -16.41 -0.98 56.44
CA GLY A 683 -17.51 -0.01 56.39
C GLY A 683 -18.80 -0.48 57.10
N PRO A 684 -19.47 0.35 57.94
CA PRO A 684 -20.70 -0.05 58.61
C PRO A 684 -21.86 -0.21 57.60
N ALA A 685 -22.21 -1.44 57.27
CA ALA A 685 -23.34 -1.76 56.40
C ALA A 685 -24.68 -1.37 57.06
N THR A 686 -25.41 -0.45 56.42
CA THR A 686 -26.75 -0.01 56.86
C THR A 686 -27.81 -0.46 55.86
N GLY A 687 -28.72 -1.36 56.26
CA GLY A 687 -29.80 -1.85 55.39
C GLY A 687 -30.64 -2.97 56.02
N ASN A 688 -31.65 -3.46 55.29
CA ASN A 688 -32.52 -4.57 55.71
C ASN A 688 -32.22 -5.84 54.90
N PHE A 689 -31.70 -6.88 55.55
CA PHE A 689 -31.41 -8.17 54.91
C PHE A 689 -32.63 -9.09 54.91
N ASN A 690 -33.19 -9.35 53.73
CA ASN A 690 -34.42 -10.11 53.52
C ASN A 690 -34.12 -11.45 52.84
N VAL A 691 -34.49 -12.58 53.46
CA VAL A 691 -34.23 -13.92 52.92
C VAL A 691 -35.53 -14.59 52.50
N GLY A 692 -35.66 -14.92 51.20
CA GLY A 692 -36.89 -15.44 50.59
C GLY A 692 -37.00 -16.96 50.45
N SER A 693 -36.04 -17.74 50.98
CA SER A 693 -36.01 -19.21 50.85
C SER A 693 -35.10 -19.85 51.92
N PRO A 694 -35.28 -21.14 52.26
CA PRO A 694 -34.52 -21.79 53.32
C PRO A 694 -33.02 -21.90 52.99
N ILE A 695 -32.18 -21.42 53.91
CA ILE A 695 -30.72 -21.49 53.88
C ILE A 695 -30.21 -22.36 55.02
N GLY A 696 -29.20 -23.20 54.76
CA GLY A 696 -28.71 -24.19 55.73
C GLY A 696 -27.95 -23.60 56.93
N ALA A 697 -27.34 -22.43 56.75
CA ALA A 697 -26.77 -21.59 57.81
C ALA A 697 -26.57 -20.16 57.27
N LEU A 698 -26.54 -19.17 58.17
CA LEU A 698 -26.00 -17.84 57.93
C LEU A 698 -24.90 -17.59 58.95
N GLU A 699 -23.64 -17.60 58.53
CA GLU A 699 -22.52 -17.19 59.38
C GLU A 699 -22.16 -15.73 59.09
N LEU A 700 -22.46 -14.85 60.05
CA LEU A 700 -21.82 -13.55 60.14
C LEU A 700 -20.49 -13.75 60.88
N GLN A 701 -19.35 -13.49 60.23
CA GLN A 701 -18.05 -13.54 60.93
C GLN A 701 -17.97 -12.44 61.98
N GLN A 702 -17.41 -12.76 63.14
CA GLN A 702 -17.45 -11.90 64.31
C GLN A 702 -16.34 -10.84 64.26
N GLY A 703 -16.61 -9.70 63.61
CA GLY A 703 -15.74 -8.53 63.59
C GLY A 703 -16.45 -7.30 63.01
N HIS A 704 -16.80 -6.36 63.88
CA HIS A 704 -17.58 -5.13 63.60
C HIS A 704 -19.07 -5.39 63.24
N ALA A 705 -19.99 -4.85 64.04
CA ALA A 705 -21.43 -5.01 63.84
C ALA A 705 -22.25 -3.87 64.48
N THR A 706 -22.57 -2.85 63.67
CA THR A 706 -23.50 -1.73 63.94
C THR A 706 -23.94 -1.17 62.58
N GLU A 707 -25.21 -1.14 62.16
CA GLU A 707 -26.46 -1.59 62.80
C GLU A 707 -27.40 -2.22 61.75
N PHE A 708 -27.73 -3.52 61.89
CA PHE A 708 -28.84 -4.13 61.13
C PHE A 708 -30.15 -3.92 61.90
N ASN A 709 -30.99 -2.99 61.43
CA ASN A 709 -32.23 -2.60 62.14
C ASN A 709 -33.23 -3.77 62.31
N THR A 710 -33.33 -4.65 61.31
CA THR A 710 -34.10 -5.91 61.40
C THR A 710 -33.52 -6.98 60.48
N VAL A 711 -33.46 -8.23 60.97
CA VAL A 711 -33.34 -9.42 60.14
C VAL A 711 -34.70 -10.10 60.12
N GLN A 712 -35.46 -9.97 59.02
CA GLN A 712 -36.74 -10.64 58.88
C GLN A 712 -36.57 -12.05 58.27
N LEU A 713 -36.73 -13.06 59.12
CA LEU A 713 -36.86 -14.46 58.70
C LEU A 713 -38.34 -14.81 58.51
N TRP A 714 -38.74 -15.19 57.30
CA TRP A 714 -40.11 -15.65 57.02
C TRP A 714 -40.31 -17.14 57.37
N ALA A 715 -40.48 -17.38 58.67
CA ALA A 715 -41.10 -18.55 59.31
C ALA A 715 -40.37 -19.92 59.34
N ASP A 716 -40.67 -20.65 60.43
CA ASP A 716 -40.64 -22.11 60.63
C ASP A 716 -39.32 -22.90 60.44
N TYR A 717 -38.40 -22.83 61.42
CA TYR A 717 -38.14 -23.92 62.40
C TYR A 717 -37.09 -23.53 63.45
N SER A 718 -37.11 -24.17 64.62
CA SER A 718 -36.08 -23.98 65.67
C SER A 718 -35.89 -25.24 66.54
N ASP A 719 -34.74 -25.93 66.40
CA ASP A 719 -34.15 -26.79 67.45
C ASP A 719 -32.78 -27.38 67.04
N GLY A 720 -31.82 -27.47 67.98
CA GLY A 720 -30.69 -28.43 67.96
C GLY A 720 -29.28 -27.94 67.59
N PHE A 721 -28.36 -27.85 68.58
CA PHE A 721 -26.90 -27.66 68.39
C PHE A 721 -26.09 -28.07 69.65
N GLN A 722 -25.14 -29.04 69.57
CA GLN A 722 -24.14 -29.40 70.63
C GLN A 722 -22.93 -30.24 70.10
N LEU A 723 -21.89 -30.45 70.94
CA LEU A 723 -20.55 -31.05 70.63
C LEU A 723 -20.02 -31.94 71.80
N ALA A 724 -19.25 -33.03 71.55
CA ALA A 724 -18.64 -33.90 72.59
C ALA A 724 -17.49 -34.84 72.10
N ASN A 725 -16.71 -35.44 73.03
CA ASN A 725 -15.53 -36.35 72.88
C ASN A 725 -15.18 -37.01 74.26
N ILE A 726 -14.31 -38.03 74.53
CA ILE A 726 -13.62 -39.18 73.85
C ILE A 726 -13.00 -40.11 74.98
N ASP A 727 -12.57 -41.36 74.68
CA ASP A 727 -11.35 -42.09 75.21
C ASP A 727 -11.46 -43.56 75.72
N SER A 728 -10.35 -44.33 75.60
CA SER A 728 -9.67 -45.16 76.64
C SER A 728 -9.26 -46.62 76.30
N ALA A 729 -8.05 -46.78 75.75
CA ALA A 729 -7.08 -47.88 75.94
C ALA A 729 -5.85 -47.58 75.05
N GLU A 730 -4.60 -47.69 75.54
CA GLU A 730 -3.40 -47.29 74.75
C GLU A 730 -2.99 -48.28 73.67
N VAL A 731 -3.81 -48.27 72.62
CA VAL A 731 -3.45 -48.59 71.25
C VAL A 731 -2.30 -47.66 70.79
N PRO A 732 -1.29 -48.13 70.01
CA PRO A 732 -0.20 -47.30 69.50
C PRO A 732 -0.70 -46.03 68.81
N SER A 733 -0.49 -44.90 69.47
CA SER A 733 -1.06 -43.57 69.19
C SER A 733 -0.03 -42.66 68.54
N VAL A 734 -0.46 -41.66 67.77
CA VAL A 734 0.45 -40.62 67.29
C VAL A 734 0.72 -39.63 68.42
N LEU A 735 1.99 -39.51 68.84
CA LEU A 735 2.43 -38.55 69.85
C LEU A 735 2.54 -37.15 69.28
N PHE A 736 3.17 -37.03 68.10
CA PHE A 736 3.26 -35.77 67.36
C PHE A 736 3.60 -35.99 65.89
N VAL A 737 3.38 -34.95 65.08
CA VAL A 737 3.78 -34.85 63.67
C VAL A 737 4.69 -33.65 63.52
N THR A 738 5.80 -33.81 62.79
CA THR A 738 6.80 -32.76 62.55
C THR A 738 7.39 -32.87 61.13
N SER A 739 8.37 -32.05 60.75
CA SER A 739 8.97 -32.05 59.41
C SER A 739 10.50 -32.18 59.40
N SER A 740 11.08 -32.26 58.20
CA SER A 740 12.50 -32.02 57.93
C SER A 740 12.71 -31.54 56.49
N PRO A 741 13.34 -30.36 56.24
CA PRO A 741 13.71 -29.34 57.24
C PRO A 741 12.49 -28.70 57.93
N THR A 742 12.73 -27.90 58.98
CA THR A 742 11.71 -27.28 59.83
C THR A 742 11.75 -25.76 59.74
N ASN A 743 10.58 -25.13 59.77
CA ASN A 743 10.38 -23.68 59.91
C ASN A 743 10.83 -22.82 58.69
N GLU A 744 10.33 -23.16 57.50
CA GLU A 744 10.58 -22.44 56.26
C GLU A 744 9.24 -22.13 55.54
N SER A 745 9.25 -21.13 54.64
CA SER A 745 8.17 -20.88 53.69
C SER A 745 8.49 -21.60 52.38
N TYR A 746 7.59 -22.47 51.92
CA TYR A 746 7.76 -23.22 50.67
C TYR A 746 6.82 -22.72 49.56
N VAL A 747 7.24 -22.92 48.32
CA VAL A 747 6.53 -22.54 47.08
C VAL A 747 6.26 -23.77 46.20
N PRO A 748 5.34 -23.69 45.22
CA PRO A 748 5.10 -24.78 44.27
C PRO A 748 6.37 -25.27 43.57
N GLY A 749 6.60 -26.59 43.64
CA GLY A 749 7.82 -27.27 43.20
C GLY A 749 8.73 -27.75 44.34
N ASP A 750 8.62 -27.16 45.53
CA ASP A 750 9.41 -27.57 46.71
C ASP A 750 9.03 -28.95 47.23
N LYS A 751 9.99 -29.59 47.92
CA LYS A 751 9.83 -30.92 48.54
C LYS A 751 10.46 -30.99 49.92
N PHE A 752 9.71 -31.50 50.89
CA PHE A 752 10.22 -31.79 52.23
C PHE A 752 9.54 -33.03 52.83
N GLN A 753 10.08 -33.49 53.96
CA GLN A 753 9.58 -34.68 54.65
C GLN A 753 8.68 -34.30 55.83
N ILE A 754 7.59 -35.04 56.01
CA ILE A 754 6.71 -34.99 57.18
C ILE A 754 6.87 -36.31 57.94
N GLN A 755 7.13 -36.24 59.24
CA GLN A 755 7.40 -37.38 60.11
C GLN A 755 6.29 -37.52 61.16
N VAL A 756 5.55 -38.62 61.10
CA VAL A 756 4.49 -39.00 62.05
C VAL A 756 5.10 -39.93 63.11
N ARG A 757 5.19 -39.48 64.36
CA ARG A 757 5.83 -40.22 65.45
C ARG A 757 4.81 -40.89 66.36
N PHE A 758 4.93 -42.20 66.52
CA PHE A 758 4.06 -43.03 67.34
C PHE A 758 4.63 -43.25 68.75
N SER A 759 3.74 -43.51 69.71
CA SER A 759 4.10 -43.89 71.09
C SER A 759 4.86 -45.22 71.14
N GLU A 760 4.52 -46.15 70.24
CA GLU A 760 5.14 -47.45 70.11
C GLU A 760 5.64 -47.75 68.68
N ARG A 761 6.47 -48.79 68.53
CA ARG A 761 6.94 -49.22 67.21
C ARG A 761 5.78 -49.78 66.38
N VAL A 762 5.68 -49.37 65.12
CA VAL A 762 4.62 -49.75 64.19
C VAL A 762 5.17 -50.43 62.93
N ASN A 763 4.49 -51.48 62.49
CA ASN A 763 4.70 -52.16 61.22
C ASN A 763 3.60 -51.74 60.24
N VAL A 764 4.02 -51.32 59.04
CA VAL A 764 3.16 -50.88 57.94
C VAL A 764 3.15 -51.96 56.85
N THR A 765 1.97 -52.37 56.37
CA THR A 765 1.85 -53.47 55.38
C THR A 765 1.66 -53.04 53.93
N SER A 766 1.48 -51.75 53.65
CA SER A 766 1.59 -51.15 52.30
C SER A 766 1.86 -49.64 52.40
N VAL A 767 1.23 -48.77 51.60
CA VAL A 767 1.56 -47.33 51.49
C VAL A 767 0.40 -46.47 52.03
N PRO A 768 0.46 -45.97 53.27
CA PRO A 768 -0.48 -44.98 53.80
C PRO A 768 -0.29 -43.59 53.17
N ARG A 769 -1.27 -42.71 53.37
CA ARG A 769 -1.27 -41.31 52.89
C ARG A 769 -1.69 -40.35 53.99
N LEU A 770 -1.19 -39.12 53.97
CA LEU A 770 -1.53 -38.07 54.94
C LEU A 770 -2.13 -36.85 54.22
N ALA A 771 -3.42 -36.55 54.46
CA ALA A 771 -4.12 -35.43 53.82
C ALA A 771 -3.84 -34.10 54.54
N LEU A 772 -3.46 -33.06 53.78
CA LEU A 772 -2.99 -31.77 54.30
C LEU A 772 -4.05 -30.67 54.23
N ASN A 773 -4.01 -29.69 55.15
CA ASN A 773 -5.02 -28.65 55.33
C ASN A 773 -5.12 -27.65 54.16
N ASN A 774 -4.21 -27.72 53.19
CA ASN A 774 -4.25 -27.03 51.90
C ASN A 774 -4.80 -27.90 50.76
N GLY A 775 -5.49 -29.01 51.07
CA GLY A 775 -6.06 -29.97 50.11
C GLY A 775 -5.07 -31.00 49.55
N ALA A 776 -3.77 -30.87 49.83
CA ALA A 776 -2.75 -31.78 49.31
C ALA A 776 -2.73 -33.16 50.00
N THR A 777 -1.84 -34.06 49.56
CA THR A 777 -1.65 -35.36 50.20
C THR A 777 -0.19 -35.81 50.17
N ALA A 778 0.44 -35.91 51.33
CA ALA A 778 1.79 -36.44 51.49
C ALA A 778 1.80 -37.99 51.36
N ILE A 779 2.85 -38.52 50.75
CA ILE A 779 2.98 -39.93 50.35
C ILE A 779 4.04 -40.63 51.21
N TYR A 780 3.69 -41.75 51.84
CA TYR A 780 4.61 -42.52 52.68
C TYR A 780 5.83 -43.04 51.91
N THR A 781 7.03 -42.83 52.46
CA THR A 781 8.31 -43.24 51.88
C THR A 781 9.07 -44.28 52.71
N SER A 782 9.08 -44.18 54.05
CA SER A 782 9.88 -45.06 54.92
C SER A 782 9.46 -45.03 56.40
N GLY A 783 9.93 -46.00 57.20
CA GLY A 783 9.78 -45.97 58.67
C GLY A 783 9.20 -47.22 59.33
N SER A 784 8.60 -48.14 58.56
CA SER A 784 8.07 -49.42 59.06
C SER A 784 9.08 -50.20 59.90
N GLY A 785 8.65 -50.71 61.06
CA GLY A 785 9.49 -51.37 62.07
C GLY A 785 10.07 -50.41 63.13
N THR A 786 9.94 -49.10 62.94
CA THR A 786 10.32 -48.07 63.92
C THR A 786 9.09 -47.43 64.56
N ASN A 787 9.26 -46.41 65.41
CA ASN A 787 8.15 -45.60 65.93
C ASN A 787 7.99 -44.25 65.20
N THR A 788 8.47 -44.12 63.97
CA THR A 788 8.30 -42.90 63.16
C THR A 788 8.15 -43.25 61.69
N LEU A 789 7.06 -42.78 61.07
CA LEU A 789 6.75 -42.97 59.65
C LEU A 789 7.00 -41.67 58.91
N THR A 790 7.73 -41.73 57.80
CA THR A 790 8.13 -40.59 56.98
C THR A 790 7.30 -40.56 55.71
N PHE A 791 6.84 -39.37 55.36
CA PHE A 791 6.07 -39.04 54.16
C PHE A 791 6.83 -37.95 53.40
N GLU A 792 6.84 -38.01 52.07
CA GLU A 792 7.27 -36.89 51.22
C GLU A 792 6.04 -36.06 50.85
N TYR A 793 6.14 -34.74 50.99
CA TYR A 793 5.20 -33.78 50.43
C TYR A 793 5.93 -32.96 49.36
N ALA A 794 5.30 -32.82 48.20
CA ALA A 794 5.70 -31.94 47.12
C ALA A 794 4.59 -30.91 46.92
N VAL A 795 4.93 -29.63 46.86
CA VAL A 795 3.93 -28.55 46.73
C VAL A 795 3.51 -28.42 45.27
N ASP A 796 2.23 -28.65 44.97
CA ASP A 796 1.68 -28.41 43.62
C ASP A 796 1.07 -26.99 43.50
N LEU A 797 0.82 -26.58 42.25
CA LEU A 797 0.18 -25.30 41.93
C LEU A 797 -1.18 -25.12 42.64
N GLY A 798 -1.44 -23.92 43.15
CA GLY A 798 -2.69 -23.57 43.84
C GLY A 798 -2.77 -23.98 45.31
N GLN A 799 -1.84 -24.79 45.82
CA GLN A 799 -1.77 -25.14 47.24
C GLN A 799 -1.18 -23.96 48.04
N THR A 800 -1.91 -23.44 49.04
CA THR A 800 -1.43 -22.40 49.96
C THR A 800 -1.95 -22.64 51.37
N THR A 801 -1.22 -22.19 52.39
CA THR A 801 -1.65 -22.10 53.79
C THR A 801 -0.66 -21.28 54.62
N ALA A 802 -1.17 -20.42 55.49
CA ALA A 802 -0.34 -19.66 56.44
C ALA A 802 0.30 -20.54 57.52
N SER A 803 -0.26 -21.73 57.78
CA SER A 803 0.28 -22.71 58.73
C SER A 803 -0.10 -24.12 58.26
N LEU A 804 0.88 -24.88 57.79
CA LEU A 804 0.66 -26.22 57.26
C LEU A 804 0.38 -27.20 58.40
N ASP A 805 -0.76 -27.85 58.32
CA ASP A 805 -1.14 -28.99 59.16
C ASP A 805 -1.88 -30.02 58.32
N TYR A 806 -2.40 -31.06 58.96
CA TYR A 806 -3.33 -32.00 58.31
C TYR A 806 -4.80 -31.56 58.48
N ASN A 807 -5.69 -31.97 57.56
CA ASN A 807 -7.09 -31.50 57.51
C ASN A 807 -7.89 -31.70 58.82
N SER A 808 -7.58 -32.79 59.51
CA SER A 808 -8.28 -33.25 60.71
C SER A 808 -7.44 -34.31 61.42
N SER A 809 -7.79 -34.64 62.67
CA SER A 809 -7.20 -35.76 63.39
C SER A 809 -7.35 -37.12 62.69
N SER A 810 -8.23 -37.28 61.69
CA SER A 810 -8.43 -38.53 60.92
C SER A 810 -7.69 -38.56 59.57
N SER A 811 -6.77 -37.62 59.31
CA SER A 811 -6.14 -37.42 57.98
C SER A 811 -5.10 -38.47 57.56
N LEU A 812 -4.72 -39.40 58.44
CA LEU A 812 -3.82 -40.50 58.12
C LEU A 812 -4.61 -41.68 57.53
N ILE A 813 -4.75 -41.68 56.21
CA ILE A 813 -5.69 -42.52 55.45
C ILE A 813 -5.06 -43.86 55.04
N LEU A 814 -5.85 -44.93 55.18
CA LEU A 814 -5.54 -46.29 54.74
C LEU A 814 -6.46 -46.70 53.57
N LEU A 815 -5.88 -47.01 52.41
CA LEU A 815 -6.62 -47.39 51.20
C LEU A 815 -6.69 -48.92 51.01
N GLY A 816 -7.85 -49.53 51.28
CA GLY A 816 -8.20 -50.87 50.79
C GLY A 816 -7.27 -52.02 51.21
N GLY A 817 -7.26 -52.37 52.51
CA GLY A 817 -6.52 -53.55 53.02
C GLY A 817 -5.15 -53.26 53.61
N VAL A 818 -4.76 -51.98 53.74
CA VAL A 818 -3.59 -51.56 54.51
C VAL A 818 -3.82 -51.79 56.01
N PHE A 819 -2.76 -52.10 56.75
CA PHE A 819 -2.74 -52.00 58.20
C PHE A 819 -1.46 -51.29 58.68
N ILE A 820 -1.61 -50.42 59.66
CA ILE A 820 -0.55 -50.01 60.58
C ILE A 820 -0.86 -50.72 61.90
N ARG A 821 0.06 -51.55 62.39
CA ARG A 821 -0.11 -52.31 63.64
C ARG A 821 1.11 -52.16 64.53
N GLY A 822 0.89 -52.15 65.85
CA GLY A 822 1.98 -52.22 66.83
C GLY A 822 2.84 -53.47 66.62
N ALA A 823 4.14 -53.35 66.88
CA ALA A 823 5.10 -54.45 66.71
C ALA A 823 5.02 -55.55 67.80
N ALA A 824 4.25 -55.33 68.86
CA ALA A 824 3.96 -56.31 69.90
C ALA A 824 2.95 -57.38 69.43
N THR A 825 2.84 -58.49 70.18
CA THR A 825 1.89 -59.59 69.90
C THR A 825 0.91 -59.78 71.07
N PRO A 826 -0.42 -59.85 70.83
CA PRO A 826 -1.11 -59.69 69.55
C PRO A 826 -1.00 -58.25 69.00
N ALA A 827 -0.85 -58.14 67.68
CA ALA A 827 -0.57 -56.87 67.00
C ALA A 827 -1.82 -56.01 66.86
N GLN A 828 -1.98 -55.06 67.77
CA GLN A 828 -3.10 -54.11 67.79
C GLN A 828 -2.98 -53.11 66.62
N SER A 829 -4.09 -52.83 65.92
CA SER A 829 -4.17 -51.77 64.89
C SER A 829 -3.89 -50.42 65.53
N ALA A 830 -2.93 -49.66 65.02
CA ALA A 830 -2.55 -48.37 65.60
C ALA A 830 -3.72 -47.37 65.58
N ASN A 831 -3.77 -46.49 66.58
CA ASN A 831 -4.69 -45.38 66.64
C ASN A 831 -4.12 -44.26 65.76
N LEU A 832 -4.72 -44.10 64.58
CA LEU A 832 -4.30 -43.12 63.57
C LEU A 832 -4.87 -41.72 63.83
N THR A 833 -5.55 -41.53 64.96
CA THR A 833 -5.96 -40.21 65.45
C THR A 833 -4.71 -39.39 65.72
N LEU A 834 -4.47 -38.41 64.86
CA LEU A 834 -3.44 -37.39 65.02
C LEU A 834 -3.90 -36.39 66.12
N PRO A 835 -2.98 -35.63 66.77
CA PRO A 835 -3.35 -34.47 67.58
C PRO A 835 -4.30 -33.53 66.84
N ALA A 836 -5.13 -32.74 67.52
CA ALA A 836 -5.99 -31.79 66.81
C ALA A 836 -5.12 -30.73 66.07
N PRO A 837 -5.44 -30.35 64.82
CA PRO A 837 -4.68 -29.33 64.10
C PRO A 837 -4.53 -28.03 64.91
N GLY A 838 -3.34 -27.43 64.89
CA GLY A 838 -3.01 -26.25 65.70
C GLY A 838 -2.96 -26.47 67.23
N THR A 839 -2.80 -27.72 67.70
CA THR A 839 -2.66 -28.03 69.15
C THR A 839 -1.40 -28.85 69.42
N THR A 840 -0.97 -28.91 70.69
CA THR A 840 0.31 -29.50 71.09
C THR A 840 0.59 -30.88 70.48
N GLY A 841 1.65 -30.95 69.67
CA GLY A 841 2.04 -32.13 68.89
C GLY A 841 1.53 -32.18 67.44
N SER A 842 0.69 -31.25 66.97
CA SER A 842 0.31 -31.18 65.54
C SER A 842 1.47 -30.66 64.69
N LEU A 843 1.33 -30.72 63.35
CA LEU A 843 2.40 -30.23 62.46
C LEU A 843 2.57 -28.70 62.58
N ALA A 844 1.47 -27.96 62.79
CA ALA A 844 1.49 -26.51 63.02
C ALA A 844 2.00 -26.10 64.42
N ASP A 845 2.00 -27.01 65.40
CA ASP A 845 2.56 -26.76 66.75
C ASP A 845 4.06 -27.05 66.78
N THR A 846 4.52 -28.16 66.17
CA THR A 846 5.95 -28.50 66.17
C THR A 846 6.75 -27.82 65.05
N THR A 847 6.09 -27.22 64.06
CA THR A 847 6.74 -26.52 62.93
C THR A 847 5.99 -25.26 62.52
N ASN A 848 6.73 -24.21 62.19
CA ASN A 848 6.19 -22.98 61.58
C ASN A 848 6.37 -23.04 60.06
N ILE A 849 5.64 -23.92 59.38
CA ILE A 849 5.65 -24.03 57.92
C ILE A 849 4.51 -23.21 57.33
N SER A 850 4.83 -22.36 56.37
CA SER A 850 3.86 -21.70 55.49
C SER A 850 4.05 -22.20 54.06
N ILE A 851 2.95 -22.40 53.34
CA ILE A 851 2.96 -22.64 51.90
C ILE A 851 2.40 -21.37 51.25
N VAL A 852 3.26 -20.63 50.55
CA VAL A 852 2.92 -19.34 49.96
C VAL A 852 2.75 -19.47 48.45
N ALA A 853 1.92 -18.60 47.87
CA ALA A 853 2.08 -18.28 46.46
C ALA A 853 3.48 -17.66 46.29
N GLY A 854 4.16 -17.99 45.18
CA GLY A 854 5.38 -17.28 44.79
C GLY A 854 5.06 -16.14 43.84
N ALA A 855 5.92 -15.14 43.82
CA ALA A 855 5.93 -14.10 42.80
C ALA A 855 5.87 -14.70 41.38
N PRO A 856 5.04 -14.17 40.47
CA PRO A 856 4.79 -14.82 39.19
C PRO A 856 6.03 -14.81 38.29
N VAL A 857 6.36 -15.96 37.71
CA VAL A 857 7.51 -16.15 36.80
C VAL A 857 7.02 -16.57 35.43
N ILE A 858 7.58 -15.99 34.37
CA ILE A 858 7.29 -16.39 32.98
C ILE A 858 7.81 -17.83 32.76
N GLN A 859 6.90 -18.74 32.41
CA GLN A 859 7.19 -20.14 32.10
C GLN A 859 7.18 -20.44 30.59
N SER A 860 6.46 -19.67 29.78
CA SER A 860 6.40 -19.84 28.33
C SER A 860 6.25 -18.51 27.59
N ILE A 861 6.78 -18.49 26.37
CA ILE A 861 6.52 -17.46 25.36
C ILE A 861 6.18 -18.22 24.08
N THR A 862 4.95 -18.08 23.61
CA THR A 862 4.38 -18.90 22.52
C THR A 862 3.53 -18.05 21.59
N THR A 863 3.23 -18.55 20.40
CA THR A 863 2.23 -17.95 19.50
C THR A 863 1.32 -19.05 18.93
N PRO A 864 -0.01 -18.81 18.83
CA PRO A 864 -0.91 -19.67 18.08
C PRO A 864 -0.83 -19.45 16.55
N ALA A 865 -0.02 -18.49 16.09
CA ALA A 865 0.20 -18.23 14.67
C ALA A 865 0.85 -19.44 13.97
N GLY A 866 0.32 -19.80 12.80
CA GLY A 866 0.93 -20.82 11.95
C GLY A 866 2.22 -20.33 11.29
N MET A 867 3.02 -21.25 10.75
CA MET A 867 4.15 -20.87 9.91
C MET A 867 3.62 -20.16 8.65
N GLY A 868 4.09 -18.93 8.40
CA GLY A 868 3.57 -18.06 7.37
C GLY A 868 4.26 -16.69 7.34
N LEU A 869 3.95 -15.95 6.27
CA LEU A 869 4.36 -14.56 6.08
C LEU A 869 3.15 -13.66 6.36
N TYR A 870 3.31 -12.74 7.31
CA TYR A 870 2.24 -11.91 7.85
C TYR A 870 2.42 -10.45 7.41
N GLY A 871 1.54 -9.96 6.55
CA GLY A 871 1.60 -8.60 5.99
C GLY A 871 1.14 -7.51 6.97
N PRO A 872 1.39 -6.23 6.68
CA PRO A 872 0.90 -5.10 7.48
C PRO A 872 -0.59 -5.19 7.81
N GLY A 873 -0.96 -4.83 9.05
CA GLY A 873 -2.31 -5.02 9.58
C GLY A 873 -2.62 -6.44 10.06
N SER A 874 -1.77 -7.44 9.81
CA SER A 874 -1.90 -8.76 10.42
C SER A 874 -1.61 -8.69 11.91
N ASP A 875 -2.47 -9.32 12.71
CA ASP A 875 -2.30 -9.46 14.16
C ASP A 875 -1.67 -10.82 14.50
N ILE A 876 -0.44 -10.79 15.01
CA ILE A 876 0.24 -11.99 15.52
C ILE A 876 0.12 -11.99 17.04
N TYR A 877 -0.76 -12.83 17.55
CA TYR A 877 -0.92 -13.00 19.00
C TYR A 877 0.29 -13.71 19.60
N ILE A 878 0.70 -13.26 20.79
CA ILE A 878 1.80 -13.81 21.56
C ILE A 878 1.30 -14.10 22.97
N ASP A 879 1.31 -15.37 23.37
CA ASP A 879 0.87 -15.85 24.66
C ASP A 879 2.07 -16.03 25.60
N VAL A 880 2.09 -15.25 26.68
CA VAL A 880 3.09 -15.30 27.75
C VAL A 880 2.47 -16.03 28.95
N GLY A 881 2.94 -17.25 29.24
CA GLY A 881 2.44 -18.06 30.35
C GLY A 881 3.22 -17.82 31.65
N PHE A 882 2.52 -17.82 32.77
CA PHE A 882 3.03 -17.52 34.11
C PHE A 882 2.78 -18.67 35.11
N SER A 883 3.62 -18.74 36.14
CA SER A 883 3.53 -19.74 37.22
C SER A 883 2.28 -19.64 38.11
N SER A 884 1.56 -18.52 38.06
CA SER A 884 0.29 -18.27 38.76
C SER A 884 -0.59 -17.35 37.92
N SER A 885 -1.85 -17.18 38.31
CA SER A 885 -2.68 -16.08 37.77
C SER A 885 -2.01 -14.73 38.03
N VAL A 886 -2.11 -13.82 37.07
CA VAL A 886 -1.54 -12.46 37.16
C VAL A 886 -2.55 -11.38 36.80
N PHE A 887 -2.59 -10.33 37.61
CA PHE A 887 -3.35 -9.11 37.40
C PHE A 887 -2.41 -8.04 36.84
N LEU A 888 -2.90 -7.28 35.86
CA LEU A 888 -2.17 -6.21 35.20
C LEU A 888 -2.77 -4.85 35.53
N ILE A 889 -1.91 -3.87 35.79
CA ILE A 889 -2.22 -2.44 35.88
C ILE A 889 -1.28 -1.69 34.92
N GLY A 890 -1.81 -0.81 34.08
CA GLY A 890 -1.06 -0.07 33.06
C GLY A 890 -0.75 -0.88 31.79
N SER A 891 0.01 -0.29 30.87
CA SER A 891 0.16 -0.76 29.48
C SER A 891 1.56 -1.30 29.18
N PRO A 892 1.86 -2.58 29.49
CA PRO A 892 3.15 -3.20 29.23
C PRO A 892 3.27 -3.55 27.74
N VAL A 893 4.51 -3.73 27.29
CA VAL A 893 4.81 -4.24 25.95
C VAL A 893 5.78 -5.39 26.02
N LEU A 894 5.60 -6.37 25.14
CA LEU A 894 6.70 -7.22 24.75
C LEU A 894 7.55 -6.48 23.73
N THR A 895 8.84 -6.30 24.03
CA THR A 895 9.78 -5.80 23.02
C THR A 895 10.09 -6.95 22.07
N THR A 896 10.10 -6.70 20.76
CA THR A 896 10.56 -7.65 19.75
C THR A 896 11.65 -7.00 18.88
N LEU A 897 12.38 -7.78 18.08
CA LEU A 897 13.35 -7.23 17.12
C LEU A 897 12.70 -6.35 16.04
N GLN A 898 11.39 -6.51 15.80
CA GLN A 898 10.66 -5.84 14.73
C GLN A 898 9.75 -4.69 15.23
N GLY A 899 9.55 -4.56 16.54
CA GLY A 899 8.71 -3.54 17.17
C GLY A 899 8.17 -3.99 18.53
N ASN A 900 7.29 -3.22 19.14
CA ASN A 900 6.61 -3.60 20.38
C ASN A 900 5.30 -4.33 20.07
N ALA A 901 5.07 -5.46 20.73
CA ALA A 901 3.74 -6.07 20.81
C ALA A 901 3.02 -5.52 22.04
N THR A 902 1.82 -4.98 21.86
CA THR A 902 0.99 -4.40 22.93
C THR A 902 0.22 -5.48 23.66
N TYR A 903 -0.08 -5.28 24.94
CA TYR A 903 -1.02 -6.14 25.68
C TYR A 903 -2.42 -6.13 25.01
N VAL A 904 -3.15 -7.23 25.14
CA VAL A 904 -4.54 -7.38 24.66
C VAL A 904 -5.44 -7.83 25.79
N SER A 905 -5.17 -9.01 26.36
CA SER A 905 -6.12 -9.70 27.25
C SER A 905 -5.43 -10.74 28.13
N GLY A 906 -6.15 -11.26 29.12
CA GLY A 906 -5.68 -12.34 30.00
C GLY A 906 -5.24 -11.92 31.41
N SER A 907 -5.34 -10.63 31.76
CA SER A 907 -5.32 -10.18 33.16
C SER A 907 -6.33 -10.97 34.00
N GLY A 908 -5.96 -11.34 35.22
CA GLY A 908 -6.68 -12.29 36.08
C GLY A 908 -6.37 -13.76 35.81
N THR A 909 -5.63 -14.10 34.74
CA THR A 909 -5.33 -15.49 34.33
C THR A 909 -3.83 -15.80 34.36
N ASN A 910 -3.46 -17.08 34.17
CA ASN A 910 -2.06 -17.51 34.05
C ASN A 910 -1.39 -17.16 32.72
N THR A 911 -2.09 -16.52 31.77
CA THR A 911 -1.52 -16.18 30.44
C THR A 911 -1.90 -14.76 30.07
N LEU A 912 -0.90 -13.89 29.86
CA LEU A 912 -1.13 -12.59 29.23
C LEU A 912 -0.91 -12.72 27.72
N ARG A 913 -1.93 -12.34 26.95
CA ARG A 913 -1.90 -12.25 25.50
C ARG A 913 -1.50 -10.85 25.08
N PHE A 914 -0.54 -10.79 24.19
CA PHE A 914 -0.09 -9.58 23.49
C PHE A 914 -0.44 -9.72 21.99
N VAL A 915 -0.55 -8.61 21.27
CA VAL A 915 -0.63 -8.58 19.81
C VAL A 915 0.57 -7.85 19.25
N TYR A 916 1.29 -8.52 18.37
CA TYR A 916 2.20 -7.86 17.45
C TYR A 916 1.41 -7.56 16.17
N ARG A 917 0.89 -6.34 16.06
CA ARG A 917 0.29 -5.85 14.81
C ARG A 917 1.42 -5.48 13.85
N VAL A 918 1.49 -6.16 12.71
CA VAL A 918 2.55 -5.92 11.72
C VAL A 918 2.42 -4.50 11.15
N LEU A 919 3.48 -3.70 11.27
CA LEU A 919 3.56 -2.38 10.67
C LEU A 919 4.36 -2.40 9.35
N LEU A 920 4.07 -1.46 8.45
CA LEU A 920 4.81 -1.26 7.20
C LEU A 920 6.26 -0.81 7.44
N ALA A 921 6.54 -0.16 8.57
CA ALA A 921 7.91 0.18 8.99
C ALA A 921 8.68 -1.02 9.59
N SER A 922 7.99 -2.12 9.90
CA SER A 922 8.51 -3.27 10.64
C SER A 922 8.72 -4.52 9.78
N GLN A 923 8.98 -4.33 8.48
CA GLN A 923 9.27 -5.44 7.57
C GLN A 923 10.58 -6.14 7.97
N SER A 924 10.55 -7.47 8.07
CA SER A 924 11.69 -8.29 8.48
C SER A 924 11.67 -9.61 7.74
N GLN A 925 12.82 -10.01 7.20
CA GLN A 925 13.01 -11.37 6.69
C GLN A 925 13.39 -12.36 7.81
N ASP A 926 13.77 -11.84 8.98
CA ASP A 926 14.03 -12.63 10.18
C ASP A 926 12.71 -12.97 10.90
N PRO A 927 12.63 -14.12 11.61
CA PRO A 927 11.45 -14.48 12.38
C PRO A 927 11.08 -13.45 13.45
N LEU A 928 9.78 -13.30 13.74
CA LEU A 928 9.30 -12.49 14.85
C LEU A 928 9.94 -12.99 16.16
N THR A 929 10.71 -12.10 16.80
CA THR A 929 11.60 -12.49 17.91
C THR A 929 11.38 -11.59 19.12
N VAL A 930 10.77 -12.15 20.17
CA VAL A 930 10.52 -11.47 21.44
C VAL A 930 11.82 -11.36 22.24
N THR A 931 12.17 -10.15 22.65
CA THR A 931 13.44 -9.81 23.32
C THR A 931 13.29 -9.45 24.80
N GLY A 932 12.07 -9.16 25.28
CA GLY A 932 11.82 -8.80 26.68
C GLY A 932 10.36 -8.45 26.96
N LEU A 933 10.05 -8.23 28.24
CA LEU A 933 8.79 -7.70 28.74
C LEU A 933 9.06 -6.39 29.49
N ALA A 934 8.60 -5.27 28.95
CA ALA A 934 8.74 -3.94 29.54
C ALA A 934 7.41 -3.48 30.15
N LEU A 935 7.43 -3.13 31.45
CA LEU A 935 6.21 -2.79 32.19
C LEU A 935 5.74 -1.33 32.00
N ASN A 936 6.56 -0.46 31.42
CA ASN A 936 6.25 0.94 31.08
C ASN A 936 5.69 1.81 32.23
N GLY A 937 6.02 1.48 33.49
CA GLY A 937 5.49 2.16 34.68
C GLY A 937 4.23 1.51 35.28
N GLY A 938 3.62 0.55 34.57
CA GLY A 938 2.63 -0.37 35.11
C GLY A 938 3.23 -1.51 35.94
N SER A 939 2.38 -2.42 36.39
CA SER A 939 2.74 -3.56 37.25
C SER A 939 1.94 -4.81 36.88
N ILE A 940 2.61 -5.96 36.81
CA ILE A 940 1.99 -7.29 36.76
C ILE A 940 2.22 -7.94 38.12
N THR A 941 1.16 -8.35 38.81
CA THR A 941 1.21 -8.93 40.16
C THR A 941 0.36 -10.20 40.28
N ASN A 942 0.64 -11.08 41.25
CA ASN A 942 -0.31 -12.13 41.64
C ASN A 942 -1.40 -11.57 42.59
N LEU A 943 -2.36 -12.41 43.02
CA LEU A 943 -3.43 -12.01 43.94
C LEU A 943 -2.94 -11.56 45.34
N ALA A 944 -1.69 -11.90 45.71
CA ALA A 944 -1.05 -11.44 46.94
C ALA A 944 -0.27 -10.11 46.77
N GLY A 945 -0.35 -9.48 45.58
CA GLY A 945 0.33 -8.22 45.27
C GLY A 945 1.82 -8.37 44.89
N GLU A 946 2.34 -9.59 44.77
CA GLU A 946 3.75 -9.82 44.45
C GLU A 946 4.03 -9.58 42.96
N SER A 947 5.01 -8.72 42.66
CA SER A 947 5.36 -8.33 41.28
C SER A 947 6.06 -9.44 40.48
N VAL A 948 5.81 -9.45 39.17
CA VAL A 948 6.35 -10.43 38.22
C VAL A 948 7.87 -10.40 38.10
N VAL A 949 8.48 -11.59 37.97
CA VAL A 949 9.90 -11.75 37.63
C VAL A 949 10.07 -11.61 36.12
N THR A 950 10.34 -10.39 35.66
CA THR A 950 10.50 -10.06 34.22
C THR A 950 11.77 -10.65 33.60
N ASN A 951 12.84 -10.85 34.37
CA ASN A 951 14.12 -11.38 33.88
C ASN A 951 14.11 -12.92 33.78
N SER A 952 13.35 -13.44 32.82
CA SER A 952 13.28 -14.89 32.56
C SER A 952 14.41 -15.36 31.63
N GLY A 953 14.84 -16.62 31.78
CA GLY A 953 15.80 -17.26 30.88
C GLY A 953 15.23 -17.64 29.50
N LEU A 954 14.06 -17.11 29.13
CA LEU A 954 13.35 -17.39 27.88
C LEU A 954 13.52 -16.28 26.84
N PHE A 955 14.09 -15.13 27.21
CA PHE A 955 14.41 -14.06 26.28
C PHE A 955 15.85 -14.21 25.72
N PRO A 956 16.06 -14.07 24.40
CA PRO A 956 15.06 -13.90 23.35
C PRO A 956 14.40 -15.23 22.90
N THR A 957 13.11 -15.17 22.56
CA THR A 957 12.35 -16.27 21.93
C THR A 957 12.01 -15.91 20.48
N ALA A 958 12.41 -16.75 19.52
CA ALA A 958 12.14 -16.55 18.09
C ALA A 958 11.12 -17.55 17.55
N PHE A 959 10.07 -17.06 16.89
CA PHE A 959 9.00 -17.89 16.34
C PHE A 959 9.36 -18.39 14.93
N THR A 960 10.14 -19.47 14.86
CA THR A 960 10.63 -20.05 13.60
C THR A 960 9.51 -20.26 12.56
N GLY A 961 9.60 -19.54 11.44
CA GLY A 961 8.63 -19.61 10.35
C GLY A 961 7.46 -18.63 10.46
N VAL A 962 7.37 -17.81 11.51
CA VAL A 962 6.48 -16.65 11.60
C VAL A 962 7.29 -15.41 11.20
N VAL A 963 7.13 -14.96 9.96
CA VAL A 963 7.90 -13.85 9.36
C VAL A 963 6.96 -12.66 9.13
N VAL A 964 7.44 -11.43 9.34
CA VAL A 964 6.62 -10.23 9.34
C VAL A 964 6.94 -9.31 8.17
N GLY A 965 6.05 -9.28 7.18
CA GLY A 965 6.16 -8.45 5.99
C GLY A 965 5.29 -8.93 4.84
N ILE A 966 5.38 -8.25 3.69
CA ILE A 966 4.84 -8.74 2.42
C ILE A 966 5.94 -9.43 1.58
N PRO A 967 5.58 -10.26 0.58
CA PRO A 967 6.52 -10.67 -0.45
C PRO A 967 7.13 -9.45 -1.15
N GLY A 968 8.38 -9.53 -1.57
CA GLY A 968 8.93 -8.53 -2.49
C GLY A 968 8.36 -8.65 -3.90
N PRO A 969 8.50 -7.60 -4.75
CA PRO A 969 7.93 -7.60 -6.09
C PRO A 969 8.38 -8.80 -6.92
N SER A 970 7.45 -9.43 -7.64
CA SER A 970 7.66 -10.63 -8.44
C SER A 970 7.25 -10.39 -9.88
N VAL A 971 8.00 -10.95 -10.83
CA VAL A 971 7.72 -10.78 -12.27
C VAL A 971 6.51 -11.65 -12.65
N THR A 972 5.43 -10.99 -13.06
CA THR A 972 4.16 -11.60 -13.47
C THR A 972 4.06 -11.82 -14.98
N GLY A 973 4.90 -11.14 -15.78
CA GLY A 973 4.91 -11.31 -17.22
C GLY A 973 6.10 -10.64 -17.92
N VAL A 974 6.44 -11.17 -19.09
CA VAL A 974 7.42 -10.58 -20.02
C VAL A 974 6.80 -10.54 -21.41
N SER A 975 6.78 -9.37 -22.05
CA SER A 975 6.09 -9.16 -23.32
C SER A 975 6.84 -8.22 -24.26
N VAL A 976 6.66 -8.41 -25.56
CA VAL A 976 7.20 -7.51 -26.59
C VAL A 976 6.26 -6.32 -26.76
N THR A 977 6.80 -5.09 -26.79
CA THR A 977 6.02 -3.86 -26.99
C THR A 977 6.33 -3.13 -28.31
N SER A 978 7.44 -3.46 -28.99
CA SER A 978 7.64 -3.10 -30.40
C SER A 978 6.84 -4.05 -31.34
N PRO A 979 6.56 -3.69 -32.61
CA PRO A 979 5.81 -4.54 -33.54
C PRO A 979 6.42 -5.94 -33.77
N LEU A 980 5.59 -6.98 -33.87
CA LEU A 980 6.07 -8.34 -34.13
C LEU A 980 6.67 -8.47 -35.55
N GLY A 981 7.74 -9.27 -35.70
CA GLY A 981 8.43 -9.46 -36.96
C GLY A 981 9.93 -9.74 -36.82
N THR A 982 10.67 -9.52 -37.92
CA THR A 982 12.13 -9.68 -37.98
C THR A 982 12.82 -8.32 -37.93
N TYR A 983 13.71 -8.15 -36.96
CA TYR A 983 14.45 -6.93 -36.72
C TYR A 983 15.81 -6.95 -37.43
N VAL A 984 16.23 -5.81 -37.99
CA VAL A 984 17.51 -5.64 -38.68
C VAL A 984 18.42 -4.66 -37.94
N ASN A 985 19.67 -4.53 -38.38
CA ASN A 985 20.69 -3.69 -37.74
C ASN A 985 20.20 -2.25 -37.44
N ASN A 986 20.54 -1.74 -36.26
CA ASN A 986 20.14 -0.47 -35.66
C ASN A 986 18.64 -0.32 -35.29
N GLN A 987 17.79 -1.34 -35.48
CA GLN A 987 16.39 -1.27 -35.02
C GLN A 987 16.26 -1.51 -33.51
N GLN A 988 15.17 -0.99 -32.93
CA GLN A 988 14.89 -1.02 -31.48
C GLN A 988 13.78 -2.01 -31.11
N LEU A 989 14.18 -3.10 -30.43
CA LEU A 989 13.29 -4.07 -29.83
C LEU A 989 13.00 -3.67 -28.38
N ARG A 990 11.74 -3.30 -28.09
CA ARG A 990 11.28 -2.97 -26.75
C ARG A 990 10.59 -4.16 -26.09
N ILE A 991 10.99 -4.44 -24.86
CA ILE A 991 10.51 -5.57 -24.04
C ILE A 991 10.02 -5.01 -22.72
N ARG A 992 8.78 -5.32 -22.32
CA ARG A 992 8.22 -4.98 -21.01
C ARG A 992 8.36 -6.18 -20.07
N VAL A 993 8.74 -5.91 -18.83
CA VAL A 993 8.70 -6.85 -17.69
C VAL A 993 7.72 -6.28 -16.68
N THR A 994 6.63 -6.99 -16.42
CA THR A 994 5.54 -6.59 -15.52
C THR A 994 5.68 -7.29 -14.18
N PHE A 995 5.31 -6.59 -13.10
CA PHE A 995 5.38 -7.04 -11.71
C PHE A 995 3.97 -7.14 -11.10
N ASN A 996 3.84 -7.77 -9.91
CA ASN A 996 2.60 -7.75 -9.12
C ASN A 996 2.39 -6.45 -8.32
N GLU A 997 3.41 -5.59 -8.23
CA GLU A 997 3.39 -4.29 -7.53
C GLU A 997 4.39 -3.31 -8.18
N THR A 998 4.43 -2.06 -7.71
CA THR A 998 5.31 -1.02 -8.26
C THR A 998 6.76 -1.16 -7.78
N VAL A 999 7.73 -0.95 -8.68
CA VAL A 999 9.17 -1.11 -8.41
C VAL A 999 10.00 0.16 -8.63
N GLN A 1000 10.95 0.40 -7.72
CA GLN A 1000 11.96 1.46 -7.80
C GLN A 1000 13.38 0.86 -7.65
N LEU A 1001 14.40 1.66 -7.96
CA LEU A 1001 15.80 1.24 -7.90
C LEU A 1001 16.51 2.08 -6.83
N THR A 1002 17.07 1.44 -5.81
CA THR A 1002 17.70 2.15 -4.67
C THR A 1002 18.98 2.91 -5.08
N ALA A 1003 19.76 2.36 -6.01
CA ALA A 1003 20.90 2.99 -6.63
C ALA A 1003 21.34 2.24 -7.90
N GLY A 1004 22.13 2.89 -8.76
CA GLY A 1004 22.81 2.25 -9.90
C GLY A 1004 21.92 2.05 -11.12
N THR A 1005 21.98 0.87 -11.75
CA THR A 1005 21.26 0.55 -13.00
C THR A 1005 20.63 -0.85 -12.97
N VAL A 1006 19.57 -1.04 -13.77
CA VAL A 1006 18.94 -2.34 -14.05
C VAL A 1006 18.93 -2.60 -15.56
N GLY A 1007 19.20 -3.85 -15.95
CA GLY A 1007 19.24 -4.30 -17.35
C GLY A 1007 18.68 -5.72 -17.52
N LEU A 1008 17.99 -5.95 -18.63
CA LEU A 1008 17.34 -7.22 -18.93
C LEU A 1008 18.29 -8.19 -19.64
N LEU A 1009 18.49 -9.38 -19.08
CA LEU A 1009 19.41 -10.38 -19.61
C LEU A 1009 18.78 -11.14 -20.78
N LEU A 1010 19.45 -11.11 -21.94
CA LEU A 1010 19.00 -11.73 -23.18
C LEU A 1010 19.91 -12.90 -23.58
N ASP A 1011 19.27 -14.01 -23.92
CA ASP A 1011 19.85 -15.22 -24.52
C ASP A 1011 19.39 -15.30 -25.98
N PHE A 1012 20.37 -15.44 -26.88
CA PHE A 1012 20.22 -15.54 -28.31
C PHE A 1012 20.63 -16.92 -28.84
N ASN A 1013 21.52 -17.64 -28.16
CA ASN A 1013 22.09 -18.91 -28.61
C ASN A 1013 21.32 -20.16 -28.11
N GLY A 1014 20.58 -20.05 -27.00
CA GLY A 1014 19.75 -21.09 -26.39
C GLY A 1014 20.35 -21.80 -25.17
N ASP A 1015 21.58 -21.48 -24.74
CA ASP A 1015 22.30 -22.21 -23.68
C ASP A 1015 21.98 -21.76 -22.24
N ASN A 1016 21.11 -20.75 -22.07
CA ASN A 1016 20.78 -20.09 -20.79
C ASN A 1016 21.90 -19.19 -20.22
N THR A 1017 22.88 -18.78 -21.01
CA THR A 1017 23.82 -17.71 -20.64
C THR A 1017 23.45 -16.39 -21.35
N PRO A 1018 23.72 -15.23 -20.74
CA PRO A 1018 23.35 -13.94 -21.33
C PRO A 1018 24.34 -13.52 -22.42
N ASP A 1019 23.94 -13.66 -23.68
CA ASP A 1019 24.66 -13.12 -24.85
C ASP A 1019 24.64 -11.56 -24.85
N ALA A 1020 23.61 -10.94 -24.28
CA ALA A 1020 23.46 -9.49 -24.24
C ALA A 1020 22.65 -8.97 -23.03
N THR A 1021 22.62 -7.65 -22.87
CA THR A 1021 21.78 -6.96 -21.88
C THR A 1021 21.05 -5.79 -22.53
N ALA A 1022 19.72 -5.76 -22.43
CA ALA A 1022 18.91 -4.62 -22.86
C ALA A 1022 18.85 -3.57 -21.73
N SER A 1023 19.00 -2.29 -22.08
CA SER A 1023 19.05 -1.19 -21.11
C SER A 1023 17.64 -0.74 -20.72
N LEU A 1024 17.41 -0.38 -19.45
CA LEU A 1024 16.13 0.24 -19.05
C LEU A 1024 15.91 1.56 -19.82
N VAL A 1025 14.67 1.81 -20.23
CA VAL A 1025 14.24 3.08 -20.85
C VAL A 1025 13.20 3.81 -19.99
N SER A 1026 12.26 3.08 -19.37
CA SER A 1026 11.25 3.66 -18.47
C SER A 1026 10.68 2.61 -17.52
N GLY A 1027 10.00 3.07 -16.45
CA GLY A 1027 9.27 2.19 -15.52
C GLY A 1027 9.76 2.17 -14.07
N LEU A 1028 10.74 2.99 -13.67
CA LEU A 1028 10.99 3.18 -12.23
C LEU A 1028 9.82 3.96 -11.63
N GLY A 1029 9.35 3.50 -10.47
CA GLY A 1029 8.08 3.91 -9.86
C GLY A 1029 6.88 3.08 -10.31
N THR A 1030 7.00 2.22 -11.34
CA THR A 1030 5.87 1.56 -12.00
C THR A 1030 5.79 0.07 -11.74
N GLY A 1031 4.64 -0.54 -12.04
CA GLY A 1031 4.47 -2.00 -12.08
C GLY A 1031 5.00 -2.65 -13.36
N SER A 1032 5.78 -1.94 -14.19
CA SER A 1032 6.28 -2.44 -15.48
C SER A 1032 7.53 -1.72 -15.99
N LEU A 1033 8.67 -2.41 -15.94
CA LEU A 1033 9.94 -1.94 -16.50
C LEU A 1033 9.97 -2.19 -18.01
N THR A 1034 10.30 -1.16 -18.81
CA THR A 1034 10.44 -1.26 -20.27
C THR A 1034 11.91 -1.12 -20.67
N PHE A 1035 12.42 -2.14 -21.37
CA PHE A 1035 13.83 -2.29 -21.77
C PHE A 1035 14.03 -2.14 -23.28
N ASN A 1036 15.05 -1.35 -23.62
CA ASN A 1036 15.70 -1.10 -24.89
C ASN A 1036 16.75 -2.13 -25.35
N TYR A 1037 16.49 -2.98 -26.37
CA TYR A 1037 17.57 -3.64 -27.12
C TYR A 1037 17.72 -3.06 -28.53
N THR A 1038 18.85 -2.39 -28.79
CA THR A 1038 19.24 -1.98 -30.14
C THR A 1038 19.97 -3.14 -30.82
N VAL A 1039 19.48 -3.57 -31.98
CA VAL A 1039 20.07 -4.68 -32.74
C VAL A 1039 21.41 -4.28 -33.36
N VAL A 1040 22.47 -5.04 -33.06
CA VAL A 1040 23.82 -4.84 -33.59
C VAL A 1040 24.24 -6.06 -34.42
N ALA A 1041 24.71 -5.83 -35.65
CA ALA A 1041 25.27 -6.86 -36.52
C ALA A 1041 26.76 -7.17 -36.19
N PRO A 1042 27.25 -8.40 -36.44
CA PRO A 1042 26.53 -9.56 -36.96
C PRO A 1042 25.72 -10.29 -35.88
N LEU A 1043 24.41 -10.42 -36.08
CA LEU A 1043 23.50 -11.18 -35.22
C LEU A 1043 22.34 -11.73 -36.07
N ASN A 1044 22.10 -13.03 -36.05
CA ASN A 1044 21.00 -13.69 -36.79
C ASN A 1044 20.39 -14.79 -35.92
N VAL A 1045 19.20 -14.56 -35.35
CA VAL A 1045 18.54 -15.51 -34.44
C VAL A 1045 17.02 -15.57 -34.65
N SER A 1046 16.49 -16.79 -34.59
CA SER A 1046 15.07 -17.10 -34.82
C SER A 1046 14.18 -16.93 -33.59
N ASN A 1047 14.77 -16.98 -32.40
CA ASN A 1047 14.11 -16.76 -31.11
C ASN A 1047 15.00 -15.86 -30.24
N ILE A 1048 14.41 -15.23 -29.23
CA ILE A 1048 15.14 -14.51 -28.16
C ILE A 1048 14.54 -14.97 -26.83
N ARG A 1049 15.39 -15.26 -25.84
CA ARG A 1049 14.98 -15.63 -24.49
C ARG A 1049 15.37 -14.53 -23.51
N VAL A 1050 14.51 -14.29 -22.53
CA VAL A 1050 14.76 -13.39 -21.40
C VAL A 1050 15.07 -14.24 -20.19
N LEU A 1051 16.28 -14.12 -19.64
CA LEU A 1051 16.77 -14.97 -18.54
C LEU A 1051 16.46 -14.40 -17.14
N GLY A 1052 16.23 -13.10 -17.04
CA GLY A 1052 16.09 -12.40 -15.76
C GLY A 1052 16.53 -10.95 -15.84
N LEU A 1053 16.57 -10.31 -14.67
CA LEU A 1053 17.04 -8.94 -14.48
C LEU A 1053 18.42 -8.94 -13.81
N SER A 1054 19.33 -8.15 -14.37
CA SER A 1054 20.59 -7.77 -13.74
C SER A 1054 20.43 -6.41 -13.07
N VAL A 1055 20.89 -6.28 -11.83
CA VAL A 1055 20.95 -4.99 -11.11
C VAL A 1055 22.40 -4.76 -10.70
N SER A 1056 22.90 -3.55 -10.91
CA SER A 1056 24.27 -3.16 -10.65
C SER A 1056 24.31 -1.87 -9.84
N GLY A 1057 25.01 -1.86 -8.70
CA GLY A 1057 25.16 -0.69 -7.83
C GLY A 1057 24.02 -0.45 -6.83
N GLY A 1058 23.03 -1.34 -6.74
CA GLY A 1058 21.91 -1.24 -5.79
C GLY A 1058 20.97 -2.45 -5.88
N GLN A 1059 19.71 -2.26 -5.47
CA GLN A 1059 18.64 -3.26 -5.55
C GLN A 1059 17.40 -2.65 -6.21
N LEU A 1060 16.72 -3.45 -7.04
CA LEU A 1060 15.34 -3.19 -7.42
C LEU A 1060 14.43 -3.59 -6.24
N VAL A 1061 13.54 -2.71 -5.81
CA VAL A 1061 12.72 -2.87 -4.59
C VAL A 1061 11.29 -2.36 -4.82
N SER A 1062 10.36 -2.77 -3.96
CA SER A 1062 9.01 -2.19 -3.90
C SER A 1062 9.05 -0.68 -3.67
N VAL A 1063 8.19 0.08 -4.36
CA VAL A 1063 7.96 1.51 -4.05
C VAL A 1063 7.30 1.66 -2.68
N LEU A 1064 6.39 0.75 -2.34
CA LEU A 1064 5.57 0.81 -1.13
C LEU A 1064 6.34 0.34 0.13
N THR A 1065 7.22 -0.67 0.00
CA THR A 1065 7.80 -1.36 1.17
C THR A 1065 9.32 -1.44 1.20
N GLY A 1066 10.03 -1.10 0.11
CA GLY A 1066 11.48 -1.30 0.03
C GLY A 1066 11.93 -2.77 0.00
N ASN A 1067 11.01 -3.75 0.05
CA ASN A 1067 11.34 -5.17 -0.09
C ASN A 1067 11.94 -5.46 -1.47
N ALA A 1068 13.02 -6.26 -1.52
CA ALA A 1068 13.76 -6.53 -2.75
C ALA A 1068 12.93 -7.35 -3.76
N ALA A 1069 12.97 -6.93 -5.03
CA ALA A 1069 12.28 -7.59 -6.12
C ALA A 1069 12.98 -8.89 -6.54
N THR A 1070 12.18 -9.89 -6.90
CA THR A 1070 12.62 -11.17 -7.47
C THR A 1070 13.10 -10.94 -8.90
N THR A 1071 14.41 -10.82 -9.08
CA THR A 1071 15.06 -10.55 -10.38
C THR A 1071 15.25 -11.79 -11.25
N THR A 1072 15.16 -12.99 -10.66
CA THR A 1072 15.31 -14.29 -11.34
C THR A 1072 13.95 -14.96 -11.53
N PHE A 1073 13.61 -15.37 -12.75
CA PHE A 1073 12.36 -16.04 -13.09
C PHE A 1073 12.60 -17.08 -14.20
N GLU A 1074 11.63 -17.97 -14.43
CA GLU A 1074 11.72 -19.00 -15.47
C GLU A 1074 11.94 -18.35 -16.87
N PRO A 1075 12.99 -18.73 -17.63
CA PRO A 1075 13.38 -18.01 -18.83
C PRO A 1075 12.30 -17.97 -19.94
N VAL A 1076 11.86 -16.76 -20.29
CA VAL A 1076 10.73 -16.53 -21.21
C VAL A 1076 11.21 -16.38 -22.66
N THR A 1077 10.76 -17.25 -23.56
CA THR A 1077 10.97 -17.11 -25.01
C THR A 1077 10.00 -16.08 -25.60
N LEU A 1078 10.53 -14.99 -26.14
CA LEU A 1078 9.75 -13.94 -26.80
C LEU A 1078 9.08 -14.47 -28.08
N GLN A 1079 7.75 -14.36 -28.14
CA GLN A 1079 6.97 -14.87 -29.27
C GLN A 1079 6.92 -13.85 -30.42
N GLY A 1080 6.99 -14.34 -31.66
CA GLY A 1080 6.81 -13.51 -32.86
C GLY A 1080 7.93 -12.51 -33.16
N VAL A 1081 9.11 -12.65 -32.54
CA VAL A 1081 10.28 -11.79 -32.77
C VAL A 1081 11.48 -12.61 -33.19
N SER A 1082 12.20 -12.12 -34.19
CA SER A 1082 13.48 -12.65 -34.68
C SER A 1082 14.43 -11.51 -35.05
N ILE A 1083 15.73 -11.80 -35.19
CA ILE A 1083 16.74 -10.84 -35.63
C ILE A 1083 17.42 -11.40 -36.90
N ASN A 1084 17.57 -10.55 -37.92
CA ASN A 1084 18.30 -10.81 -39.15
C ASN A 1084 19.18 -9.59 -39.48
N ALA A 1085 20.32 -9.50 -38.78
CA ALA A 1085 21.28 -8.42 -38.89
C ALA A 1085 22.66 -8.99 -39.30
N PRO A 1086 22.84 -9.45 -40.55
CA PRO A 1086 24.12 -9.96 -41.02
C PRO A 1086 25.18 -8.85 -41.08
N GLY A 1087 26.44 -9.22 -40.79
CA GLY A 1087 27.58 -8.33 -40.93
C GLY A 1087 28.02 -8.13 -42.39
N THR A 1088 29.02 -7.29 -42.61
CA THR A 1088 29.73 -7.19 -43.89
C THR A 1088 30.55 -8.46 -44.09
N LEU A 1089 30.21 -9.24 -45.12
CA LEU A 1089 30.85 -10.52 -45.44
C LEU A 1089 32.08 -10.34 -46.34
N VAL A 1090 33.04 -11.26 -46.26
CA VAL A 1090 34.06 -11.43 -47.33
C VAL A 1090 33.41 -12.15 -48.51
N THR A 1091 33.20 -11.45 -49.62
CA THR A 1091 32.51 -11.97 -50.82
C THR A 1091 33.44 -12.72 -51.77
N GLY A 1092 34.75 -12.67 -51.55
CA GLY A 1092 35.72 -13.52 -52.26
C GLY A 1092 37.17 -13.09 -52.09
N VAL A 1093 38.09 -13.99 -52.45
CA VAL A 1093 39.53 -13.72 -52.51
C VAL A 1093 40.03 -14.01 -53.92
N SER A 1094 40.93 -13.17 -54.42
CA SER A 1094 41.49 -13.28 -55.78
C SER A 1094 42.94 -12.83 -55.84
N ARG A 1095 43.66 -13.18 -56.92
CA ARG A 1095 44.97 -12.60 -57.21
C ARG A 1095 44.82 -11.14 -57.66
N GLY A 1096 45.70 -10.28 -57.18
CA GLY A 1096 45.82 -8.90 -57.68
C GLY A 1096 46.37 -8.85 -59.10
N PRO A 1097 46.14 -7.75 -59.85
CA PRO A 1097 46.68 -7.57 -61.20
C PRO A 1097 48.18 -7.85 -61.27
N PHE A 1098 48.62 -8.42 -62.40
CA PHE A 1098 50.00 -8.80 -62.67
C PHE A 1098 50.62 -9.82 -61.69
N THR A 1099 49.79 -10.64 -61.03
CA THR A 1099 50.21 -11.79 -60.21
C THR A 1099 49.95 -13.08 -61.01
N PRO A 1100 50.99 -13.77 -61.54
CA PRO A 1100 50.83 -15.01 -62.32
C PRO A 1100 50.13 -16.16 -61.57
N ILE A 1101 49.70 -17.17 -62.32
CA ILE A 1101 49.45 -18.51 -61.76
C ILE A 1101 50.80 -19.21 -61.63
N GLY A 1102 51.04 -19.90 -60.51
CA GLY A 1102 52.23 -20.75 -60.37
C GLY A 1102 52.66 -21.01 -58.94
N THR A 1103 53.80 -21.68 -58.84
CA THR A 1103 54.55 -21.92 -57.61
C THR A 1103 55.45 -20.72 -57.32
N TYR A 1104 55.31 -20.14 -56.13
CA TYR A 1104 56.12 -19.02 -55.65
C TYR A 1104 57.21 -19.52 -54.72
N GLN A 1105 58.35 -18.84 -54.76
CA GLN A 1105 59.58 -19.13 -54.01
C GLN A 1105 59.94 -17.95 -53.10
N ASP A 1106 60.90 -18.13 -52.21
CA ASP A 1106 61.43 -17.08 -51.32
C ASP A 1106 61.70 -15.74 -52.04
N GLY A 1107 61.41 -14.63 -51.34
CA GLY A 1107 61.54 -13.26 -51.84
C GLY A 1107 60.51 -12.85 -52.91
N GLN A 1108 59.70 -13.76 -53.45
CA GLN A 1108 58.71 -13.43 -54.48
C GLN A 1108 57.45 -12.80 -53.89
N THR A 1109 56.88 -11.83 -54.60
CA THR A 1109 55.73 -11.03 -54.13
C THR A 1109 54.41 -11.48 -54.78
N ILE A 1110 53.41 -11.72 -53.95
CA ILE A 1110 52.03 -12.06 -54.32
C ILE A 1110 51.13 -10.89 -53.94
N ARG A 1111 50.28 -10.40 -54.87
CA ARG A 1111 49.19 -9.49 -54.53
C ARG A 1111 47.92 -10.29 -54.29
N ILE A 1112 47.28 -10.05 -53.15
CA ILE A 1112 46.02 -10.68 -52.75
C ILE A 1112 44.94 -9.59 -52.73
N ARG A 1113 43.80 -9.85 -53.38
CA ARG A 1113 42.61 -9.00 -53.32
C ARG A 1113 41.53 -9.68 -52.51
N VAL A 1114 40.96 -8.96 -51.55
CA VAL A 1114 39.84 -9.40 -50.72
C VAL A 1114 38.64 -8.51 -51.03
N SER A 1115 37.55 -9.12 -51.49
CA SER A 1115 36.29 -8.45 -51.79
C SER A 1115 35.34 -8.56 -50.61
N PHE A 1116 34.51 -7.53 -50.41
CA PHE A 1116 33.57 -7.42 -49.30
C PHE A 1116 32.14 -7.17 -49.82
N SER A 1117 31.12 -7.37 -48.98
CA SER A 1117 29.71 -7.05 -49.33
C SER A 1117 29.37 -5.56 -49.18
N ALA A 1118 30.25 -4.77 -48.58
CA ALA A 1118 30.14 -3.31 -48.40
C ALA A 1118 31.47 -2.62 -48.69
N THR A 1119 31.49 -1.29 -48.74
CA THR A 1119 32.73 -0.50 -48.86
C THR A 1119 33.52 -0.48 -47.56
N MET A 1120 34.81 -0.75 -47.64
CA MET A 1120 35.70 -0.85 -46.47
C MET A 1120 36.69 0.33 -46.41
N LEU A 1121 36.77 0.94 -45.23
CA LEU A 1121 37.81 1.88 -44.85
C LEU A 1121 38.94 1.13 -44.14
N ALA A 1122 40.18 1.52 -44.43
CA ALA A 1122 41.39 0.98 -43.82
C ALA A 1122 42.18 2.12 -43.14
N SER A 1123 42.61 1.90 -41.90
CA SER A 1123 43.46 2.83 -41.16
C SER A 1123 44.72 2.10 -40.65
N GLY A 1124 45.89 2.74 -40.75
CA GLY A 1124 47.16 2.08 -40.47
C GLY A 1124 47.50 0.98 -41.49
N THR A 1125 48.04 -0.14 -41.01
CA THR A 1125 48.47 -1.30 -41.82
C THR A 1125 47.81 -2.61 -41.33
N PRO A 1126 46.48 -2.78 -41.52
CA PRO A 1126 45.82 -4.06 -41.26
C PRO A 1126 46.42 -5.17 -42.14
N ARG A 1127 46.33 -6.42 -41.69
CA ARG A 1127 47.03 -7.55 -42.31
C ARG A 1127 46.11 -8.76 -42.51
N LEU A 1128 46.45 -9.63 -43.44
CA LEU A 1128 45.87 -10.97 -43.58
C LEU A 1128 46.76 -12.01 -42.91
N VAL A 1129 46.15 -13.03 -42.32
CA VAL A 1129 46.80 -14.29 -41.94
C VAL A 1129 46.59 -15.27 -43.09
N LEU A 1130 47.65 -16.00 -43.45
CA LEU A 1130 47.65 -16.95 -44.57
C LEU A 1130 47.82 -18.40 -44.09
N SER A 1131 47.35 -19.36 -44.89
CA SER A 1131 47.37 -20.80 -44.55
C SER A 1131 48.78 -21.40 -44.37
N ASN A 1132 49.82 -20.70 -44.81
CA ASN A 1132 51.21 -21.11 -44.64
C ASN A 1132 51.92 -20.47 -43.42
N GLY A 1133 51.20 -19.72 -42.59
CA GLY A 1133 51.76 -18.92 -41.50
C GLY A 1133 52.24 -17.52 -41.91
N GLY A 1134 52.31 -17.25 -43.22
CA GLY A 1134 52.69 -15.95 -43.77
C GLY A 1134 51.66 -14.85 -43.45
N ILE A 1135 52.13 -13.60 -43.51
CA ILE A 1135 51.31 -12.41 -43.22
C ILE A 1135 51.33 -11.45 -44.41
N ALA A 1136 50.16 -11.09 -44.94
CA ALA A 1136 50.04 -10.10 -46.02
C ALA A 1136 49.74 -8.70 -45.44
N THR A 1137 50.49 -7.67 -45.81
CA THR A 1137 50.26 -6.28 -45.38
C THR A 1137 49.32 -5.53 -46.33
N TYR A 1138 48.45 -4.69 -45.79
CA TYR A 1138 47.59 -3.82 -46.60
C TYR A 1138 48.41 -2.90 -47.51
N SER A 1139 47.92 -2.67 -48.74
CA SER A 1139 48.61 -1.89 -49.77
C SER A 1139 47.75 -0.83 -50.46
N SER A 1140 46.48 -1.13 -50.81
CA SER A 1140 45.60 -0.15 -51.47
C SER A 1140 44.12 -0.56 -51.47
N GLY A 1141 43.23 0.38 -51.83
CA GLY A 1141 41.79 0.15 -52.02
C GLY A 1141 40.86 0.82 -51.00
N ASN A 1142 41.37 1.75 -50.18
CA ASN A 1142 40.61 2.43 -49.12
C ASN A 1142 39.31 3.06 -49.68
N GLY A 1143 38.18 2.88 -48.99
CA GLY A 1143 36.86 3.39 -49.41
C GLY A 1143 36.16 2.56 -50.47
N THR A 1144 36.68 1.38 -50.85
CA THR A 1144 36.10 0.51 -51.89
C THR A 1144 35.66 -0.85 -51.32
N GLY A 1145 34.87 -1.59 -52.10
CA GLY A 1145 34.49 -2.98 -51.77
C GLY A 1145 35.59 -4.03 -52.07
N THR A 1146 36.83 -3.63 -52.38
CA THR A 1146 37.92 -4.58 -52.65
C THR A 1146 39.28 -4.04 -52.22
N LEU A 1147 39.84 -4.61 -51.15
CA LEU A 1147 41.15 -4.21 -50.62
C LEU A 1147 42.26 -5.09 -51.20
N THR A 1148 43.42 -4.49 -51.45
CA THR A 1148 44.61 -5.19 -51.96
C THR A 1148 45.70 -5.22 -50.89
N PHE A 1149 46.27 -6.42 -50.69
CA PHE A 1149 47.35 -6.72 -49.76
C PHE A 1149 48.56 -7.25 -50.54
N LEU A 1150 49.76 -7.01 -50.00
CA LEU A 1150 51.03 -7.51 -50.48
C LEU A 1150 51.56 -8.57 -49.51
N TYR A 1151 52.00 -9.70 -50.05
CA TYR A 1151 52.69 -10.74 -49.30
C TYR A 1151 53.98 -11.07 -50.04
N VAL A 1152 55.07 -11.26 -49.30
CA VAL A 1152 56.38 -11.68 -49.82
C VAL A 1152 56.70 -13.00 -49.15
N VAL A 1153 56.93 -14.06 -49.93
CA VAL A 1153 57.28 -15.39 -49.40
C VAL A 1153 58.60 -15.29 -48.63
N GLN A 1154 58.64 -15.90 -47.45
CA GLN A 1154 59.82 -15.95 -46.56
C GLN A 1154 60.39 -17.39 -46.53
N PRO A 1155 61.68 -17.58 -46.14
CA PRO A 1155 62.27 -18.92 -46.01
C PRO A 1155 61.66 -19.78 -44.89
N SER A 1156 60.81 -19.19 -44.05
CA SER A 1156 60.16 -19.81 -42.89
C SER A 1156 58.69 -20.18 -43.12
N ASP A 1157 58.12 -19.82 -44.27
CA ASP A 1157 56.71 -20.08 -44.57
C ASP A 1157 56.49 -21.56 -44.95
N LEU A 1158 55.33 -22.11 -44.62
CA LEU A 1158 55.01 -23.51 -44.92
C LEU A 1158 54.68 -23.73 -46.40
N ALA A 1159 55.23 -24.78 -47.01
CA ALA A 1159 54.82 -25.22 -48.34
C ALA A 1159 53.31 -25.54 -48.37
N THR A 1160 52.58 -25.03 -49.37
CA THR A 1160 51.15 -25.29 -49.53
C THR A 1160 50.73 -25.28 -51.00
N ASN A 1161 49.96 -26.30 -51.39
CA ASN A 1161 49.37 -26.41 -52.74
C ASN A 1161 48.38 -25.26 -53.02
N ASP A 1162 47.59 -24.89 -52.00
CA ASP A 1162 46.68 -23.74 -52.00
C ASP A 1162 47.16 -22.70 -50.96
N LEU A 1163 47.57 -21.52 -51.40
CA LEU A 1163 47.62 -20.38 -50.48
C LEU A 1163 46.18 -19.91 -50.18
N ARG A 1164 45.80 -19.79 -48.91
CA ARG A 1164 44.47 -19.32 -48.47
C ARG A 1164 44.58 -18.16 -47.51
N VAL A 1165 43.61 -17.26 -47.53
CA VAL A 1165 43.41 -16.24 -46.49
C VAL A 1165 42.58 -16.86 -45.37
N THR A 1166 43.20 -17.05 -44.21
CA THR A 1166 42.60 -17.76 -43.05
C THR A 1166 42.10 -16.82 -41.96
N GLY A 1167 42.49 -15.55 -41.99
CA GLY A 1167 42.04 -14.55 -41.00
C GLY A 1167 42.57 -13.15 -41.29
N PHE A 1168 42.25 -12.22 -40.40
CA PHE A 1168 42.82 -10.88 -40.35
C PHE A 1168 43.67 -10.69 -39.09
N ASN A 1169 44.68 -9.83 -39.15
CA ASN A 1169 45.45 -9.39 -37.99
C ASN A 1169 45.46 -7.85 -37.97
N PHE A 1170 44.86 -7.29 -36.92
CA PHE A 1170 44.63 -5.85 -36.75
C PHE A 1170 45.64 -5.15 -35.85
N ALA A 1171 46.71 -5.84 -35.41
CA ALA A 1171 47.66 -5.31 -34.42
C ALA A 1171 48.43 -4.04 -34.86
N ASN A 1172 48.33 -3.64 -36.13
CA ASN A 1172 48.96 -2.44 -36.69
C ASN A 1172 47.99 -1.58 -37.54
N GLY A 1173 46.68 -1.81 -37.44
CA GLY A 1173 45.68 -1.07 -38.22
C GLY A 1173 44.31 -1.75 -38.28
N THR A 1174 43.27 -0.97 -38.54
CA THR A 1174 41.87 -1.42 -38.53
C THR A 1174 41.29 -1.56 -39.94
N LEU A 1175 40.28 -2.43 -40.06
CA LEU A 1175 39.34 -2.43 -41.18
C LEU A 1175 37.94 -2.16 -40.63
N THR A 1176 37.32 -1.07 -41.07
CA THR A 1176 35.98 -0.66 -40.66
C THR A 1176 35.12 -0.45 -41.91
N PRO A 1177 33.87 -0.92 -41.96
CA PRO A 1177 32.95 -0.52 -43.02
C PRO A 1177 32.80 1.00 -43.10
N ALA A 1178 32.44 1.54 -44.26
CA ALA A 1178 32.06 2.94 -44.37
C ALA A 1178 30.80 3.23 -43.52
N VAL A 1179 30.68 4.46 -43.01
CA VAL A 1179 29.59 4.88 -42.10
C VAL A 1179 28.21 4.45 -42.63
N GLY A 1180 27.43 3.79 -41.77
CA GLY A 1180 26.11 3.22 -42.11
C GLY A 1180 26.10 1.75 -42.52
N ASN A 1181 27.26 1.11 -42.75
CA ASN A 1181 27.32 -0.31 -43.12
C ASN A 1181 27.56 -1.25 -41.90
N PRO A 1182 27.05 -2.50 -41.91
CA PRO A 1182 27.22 -3.45 -40.80
C PRO A 1182 28.69 -3.84 -40.55
N PRO A 1183 29.14 -4.09 -39.30
CA PRO A 1183 30.50 -4.51 -38.96
C PRO A 1183 31.02 -5.72 -39.75
N LEU A 1184 32.35 -5.82 -39.92
CA LEU A 1184 33.00 -6.91 -40.67
C LEU A 1184 32.80 -8.25 -39.95
N ASP A 1185 32.11 -9.18 -40.60
CA ASP A 1185 31.94 -10.55 -40.16
C ASP A 1185 33.05 -11.45 -40.73
N VAL A 1186 34.03 -11.75 -39.88
CA VAL A 1186 35.17 -12.61 -40.20
C VAL A 1186 34.83 -14.12 -40.17
N SER A 1187 33.66 -14.52 -39.67
CA SER A 1187 33.24 -15.94 -39.68
C SER A 1187 33.10 -16.48 -41.11
N SER A 1188 32.78 -15.58 -42.06
CA SER A 1188 32.70 -15.86 -43.50
C SER A 1188 33.99 -16.40 -44.14
N LEU A 1189 35.14 -16.34 -43.45
CA LEU A 1189 36.39 -16.95 -43.90
C LEU A 1189 36.45 -18.47 -43.64
N GLY A 1190 35.75 -19.00 -42.63
CA GLY A 1190 35.72 -20.43 -42.30
C GLY A 1190 37.10 -21.11 -42.24
N ALA A 1191 37.30 -22.16 -43.04
CA ALA A 1191 38.58 -22.87 -43.17
C ALA A 1191 39.61 -22.18 -44.12
N GLY A 1192 39.41 -20.89 -44.39
CA GLY A 1192 40.21 -20.04 -45.25
C GLY A 1192 39.81 -20.08 -46.73
N ILE A 1193 39.77 -18.91 -47.37
CA ILE A 1193 39.42 -18.76 -48.79
C ILE A 1193 40.68 -18.80 -49.65
N THR A 1194 40.74 -19.73 -50.63
CA THR A 1194 41.90 -19.91 -51.53
C THR A 1194 42.17 -18.69 -52.42
N VAL A 1195 43.44 -18.31 -52.53
CA VAL A 1195 43.98 -17.37 -53.52
C VAL A 1195 44.19 -18.14 -54.84
N PRO A 1196 43.32 -18.02 -55.87
CA PRO A 1196 43.21 -19.05 -56.89
C PRO A 1196 44.45 -19.18 -57.80
N GLY A 1197 45.12 -20.34 -57.74
CA GLY A 1197 46.31 -20.63 -58.56
C GLY A 1197 47.63 -20.09 -57.98
N VAL A 1198 47.73 -19.99 -56.65
CA VAL A 1198 48.97 -19.66 -55.93
C VAL A 1198 49.37 -20.85 -55.06
N THR A 1199 50.54 -21.42 -55.36
CA THR A 1199 51.19 -22.49 -54.60
C THR A 1199 52.48 -21.94 -53.98
N ILE A 1200 52.81 -22.35 -52.75
CA ILE A 1200 54.10 -22.06 -52.09
C ILE A 1200 54.87 -23.38 -51.98
N ALA A 1201 56.16 -23.36 -52.29
CA ALA A 1201 57.05 -24.54 -52.23
C ALA A 1201 58.02 -24.48 -51.05
#